data_AF-A0A5E4I4J7-F1
#
_entry.id   AF-A0A5E4I4J7-F1
#
_cell.length_a   1.000
_cell.length_b   1.000
_cell.length_c   1.000
_cell.angle_alpha   90.00
_cell.angle_beta   90.00
_cell.angle_gamma   90.00
#
_symmetry.space_group_name_H-M   'P 1'
#
loop_
_entity.id
_entity.type
_entity.pdbx_description
1 polymer ?
#
loop_
_entity_poly.entity_id
_entity_poly.type
_entity_poly.pdbx_seq_one_letter_code
_entity_poly.pdbx_strand_id
1 'polypeptide(L)'
;MRTKLLLFYLLLILFFSNSAHAQEITNPSIIEQLNVGFNQYGTVEISQGDISYIALNVSTFQNNENQKAMFANTQNFTSDEFGNKKLQLVQKTNDEQFSYDAAGSAEILAKHTYALPADYTVSEKEKIFLLPTKGIQSDDPQIQELARNITKGATNDFEKAARLAIWVHANVNYNLSLGDVTEDAKWVLKYRQGTCDEFTSLFIAMARSIGIPAKYISGWVYGNQGWQKHAWAEVYIGKWVPVDATWLEVGAVDATHIKFMETADNYISNQAKAIGTNLGTITWILDNATFSVGNLRESVPRTYESFSSASTLGFGKSAIVGVKTLPEEYLVDEFTLVPCKGMDVARVENQKQSVILEPGKEAVIFWKISVNPDLDAGSVYTCPLSINSRFFQKSSVDLTVDPRIKGSMELGLSPDKDTAQVNETLALSVIPQNPSRKGIIKLGIVSDNMQAEKEINLDSGKEDAAEFTFPAGAAGAHTVYAYSDRGDVAEQAYQVYETGDVFIDKIIAPDFVRLNEPANVETYIRNNKHSAQNARFAIKLNDALALDESSTIAAQSSRLINLTIPSGTAGLHRYSMHLVSDSVEEKIKEVRVYDEPQPELDGTYDSKEKVSTLKITPQKDGAKNIEVAIGGETKRIDSAGLNETKSITFNLPEGAYDAKIKYSDVAGGNYTISRTIEFKKKGIMDSMVGFLNLIYSWLVGGFR
;
A
#
# COMPACT_ATOMS: atom_id res chain seq x y z
N MET A 1 30.21 88.03 -35.46
CA MET A 1 29.25 87.52 -36.47
C MET A 1 29.14 86.03 -36.27
N ARG A 2 28.01 85.53 -35.75
CA ARG A 2 26.88 85.01 -36.56
C ARG A 2 27.31 83.80 -37.41
N THR A 3 26.70 82.63 -37.40
CA THR A 3 25.60 81.99 -36.66
C THR A 3 25.46 80.62 -37.33
N LYS A 4 25.08 79.59 -36.57
CA LYS A 4 24.38 78.35 -37.01
C LYS A 4 25.25 77.33 -37.79
N LEU A 5 25.18 76.02 -37.59
CA LEU A 5 24.10 75.19 -37.05
C LEU A 5 24.63 73.76 -36.74
N LEU A 6 24.18 73.19 -35.61
CA LEU A 6 23.92 71.76 -35.33
C LEU A 6 25.04 70.71 -35.56
N LEU A 7 25.61 70.13 -34.47
CA LEU A 7 25.23 68.80 -33.97
C LEU A 7 25.91 68.48 -32.62
N PHE A 8 25.07 68.32 -31.59
CA PHE A 8 25.26 67.49 -30.39
C PHE A 8 26.43 67.75 -29.42
N TYR A 9 26.25 68.82 -28.63
CA TYR A 9 26.56 68.78 -27.20
C TYR A 9 25.34 68.20 -26.47
N LEU A 10 25.44 66.99 -25.92
CA LEU A 10 24.83 66.67 -24.64
C LEU A 10 25.66 65.54 -24.02
N LEU A 11 26.65 65.97 -23.24
CA LEU A 11 27.36 65.15 -22.27
C LEU A 11 26.32 64.77 -21.19
N LEU A 12 25.47 63.78 -21.48
CA LEU A 12 24.63 63.14 -20.48
C LEU A 12 25.60 62.32 -19.63
N ILE A 13 25.96 62.86 -18.49
CA ILE A 13 26.39 62.10 -17.33
C ILE A 13 25.23 61.16 -17.01
N LEU A 14 25.18 60.01 -17.68
CA LEU A 14 24.50 58.83 -17.16
C LEU A 14 25.38 58.39 -15.99
N PHE A 15 25.09 58.98 -14.83
CA PHE A 15 25.13 58.21 -13.60
C PHE A 15 24.42 56.89 -13.94
N PHE A 16 25.19 55.81 -14.08
CA PHE A 16 24.70 54.50 -13.75
C PHE A 16 24.31 54.60 -12.27
N SER A 17 23.09 55.08 -12.00
CA SER A 17 22.36 54.63 -10.84
C SER A 17 22.24 53.13 -11.03
N ASN A 18 23.14 52.38 -10.41
CA ASN A 18 22.82 51.04 -9.94
C ASN A 18 21.64 51.24 -8.99
N SER A 19 20.45 51.39 -9.55
CA SER A 19 19.22 51.22 -8.82
C SER A 19 19.26 49.76 -8.40
N ALA A 20 19.67 49.52 -7.15
CA ALA A 20 19.39 48.25 -6.49
C ALA A 20 17.87 48.16 -6.43
N HIS A 21 17.26 47.63 -7.49
CA HIS A 21 15.87 47.24 -7.47
C HIS A 21 15.82 45.95 -6.67
N ALA A 22 15.41 46.04 -5.41
CA ALA A 22 15.01 44.87 -4.66
C ALA A 22 13.83 44.24 -5.41
N GLN A 23 14.05 43.06 -5.98
CA GLN A 23 13.00 42.32 -6.67
C GLN A 23 12.07 41.73 -5.61
N GLU A 24 10.77 42.00 -5.71
CA GLU A 24 9.78 41.50 -4.77
C GLU A 24 9.36 40.07 -5.14
N ILE A 25 9.32 39.18 -4.15
CA ILE A 25 8.82 37.81 -4.34
C ILE A 25 7.30 37.86 -4.20
N THR A 26 6.58 37.70 -5.32
CA THR A 26 5.11 37.77 -5.33
C THR A 26 4.46 36.39 -5.19
N ASN A 27 5.11 35.35 -5.71
CA ASN A 27 4.68 33.96 -5.58
C ASN A 27 5.92 33.08 -5.31
N PRO A 28 6.19 32.71 -4.03
CA PRO A 28 7.39 31.95 -3.68
C PRO A 28 7.43 30.57 -4.35
N SER A 29 6.28 29.91 -4.50
CA SER A 29 6.19 28.53 -4.98
C SER A 29 6.64 28.29 -6.42
N ILE A 30 6.82 29.36 -7.21
CA ILE A 30 7.33 29.27 -8.58
C ILE A 30 8.77 29.78 -8.71
N ILE A 31 9.42 30.20 -7.62
CA ILE A 31 10.80 30.69 -7.66
C ILE A 31 11.76 29.51 -7.86
N GLU A 32 12.37 29.45 -9.04
CA GLU A 32 13.27 28.38 -9.47
C GLU A 32 14.73 28.65 -9.08
N GLN A 33 15.12 29.92 -9.01
CA GLN A 33 16.46 30.34 -8.61
C GLN A 33 16.38 31.63 -7.82
N LEU A 34 17.17 31.73 -6.76
CA LEU A 34 17.24 32.88 -5.88
C LEU A 34 18.69 33.17 -5.48
N ASN A 35 19.13 34.41 -5.67
CA ASN A 35 20.32 34.93 -5.03
C ASN A 35 19.91 35.79 -3.84
N VAL A 36 20.42 35.45 -2.66
CA VAL A 36 20.03 36.12 -1.41
C VAL A 36 21.27 36.47 -0.60
N GLY A 37 21.33 37.69 -0.09
CA GLY A 37 22.25 38.08 0.97
C GLY A 37 21.60 37.85 2.32
N PHE A 38 22.40 37.49 3.32
CA PHE A 38 21.96 37.48 4.71
C PHE A 38 22.91 38.31 5.57
N ASN A 39 22.36 38.97 6.57
CA ASN A 39 23.11 39.52 7.69
C ASN A 39 22.41 39.14 8.99
N GLN A 40 23.16 38.49 9.88
CA GLN A 40 22.71 38.12 11.21
C GLN A 40 23.52 38.87 12.26
N TYR A 41 22.81 39.54 13.16
CA TYR A 41 23.40 40.24 14.29
C TYR A 41 22.88 39.68 15.61
N GLY A 42 23.70 39.79 16.64
CA GLY A 42 23.32 39.38 17.98
C GLY A 42 24.29 39.86 19.02
N THR A 43 23.87 39.74 20.27
CA THR A 43 24.60 40.22 21.44
C THR A 43 24.71 39.09 22.46
N VAL A 44 25.89 38.95 23.05
CA VAL A 44 26.13 38.02 24.14
C VAL A 44 26.50 38.80 25.38
N GLU A 45 25.81 38.50 26.46
CA GLU A 45 25.95 39.15 27.76
C GLU A 45 26.40 38.11 28.78
N ILE A 46 27.31 38.50 29.67
CA ILE A 46 27.71 37.68 30.81
C ILE A 46 27.42 38.45 32.08
N SER A 47 26.73 37.80 33.02
CA SER A 47 26.20 38.48 34.20
C SER A 47 27.26 38.94 35.22
N GLN A 48 28.49 38.42 35.15
CA GLN A 48 29.64 38.78 35.97
C GLN A 48 30.92 38.08 35.51
N GLY A 49 32.07 38.62 35.89
CA GLY A 49 33.39 37.99 35.71
C GLY A 49 34.16 38.53 34.51
N ASP A 50 35.46 38.23 34.47
CA ASP A 50 36.35 38.72 33.41
C ASP A 50 36.42 37.70 32.28
N ILE A 51 35.88 38.05 31.12
CA ILE A 51 36.06 37.26 29.89
C ILE A 51 37.49 37.44 29.42
N SER A 52 38.11 36.34 28.99
CA SER A 52 39.34 36.39 28.20
C SER A 52 39.08 36.03 26.75
N TYR A 53 38.06 35.21 26.51
CA TYR A 53 37.77 34.64 25.19
C TYR A 53 36.30 34.22 25.10
N ILE A 54 35.65 34.54 23.99
CA ILE A 54 34.34 34.01 23.63
C ILE A 54 34.35 33.44 22.20
N ALA A 55 33.74 32.28 22.03
CA ALA A 55 33.49 31.66 20.74
C ALA A 55 32.00 31.35 20.56
N LEU A 56 31.44 31.79 19.45
CA LEU A 56 30.05 31.55 19.04
C LEU A 56 30.04 30.68 17.79
N ASN A 57 29.27 29.61 17.82
CA ASN A 57 28.99 28.77 16.66
C ASN A 57 27.56 29.06 16.20
N VAL A 58 27.45 29.83 15.12
CA VAL A 58 26.19 30.32 14.57
C VAL A 58 25.78 29.50 13.35
N SER A 59 24.54 29.01 13.32
CA SER A 59 23.95 28.37 12.14
C SER A 59 23.97 29.30 10.94
N THR A 60 24.31 28.79 9.77
CA THR A 60 24.39 29.60 8.54
C THR A 60 24.04 28.79 7.30
N PHE A 61 24.08 29.40 6.12
CA PHE A 61 23.84 28.73 4.85
C PHE A 61 24.75 27.52 4.66
N GLN A 62 24.14 26.37 4.33
CA GLN A 62 24.87 25.17 3.96
C GLN A 62 25.26 25.17 2.48
N ASN A 63 26.31 24.42 2.13
CA ASN A 63 26.59 24.06 0.74
C ASN A 63 26.05 22.66 0.50
N ASN A 64 25.18 22.50 -0.48
CA ASN A 64 24.58 21.22 -0.86
C ASN A 64 24.29 21.20 -2.38
N GLU A 65 23.49 20.24 -2.85
CA GLU A 65 23.20 20.04 -4.27
C GLU A 65 22.45 21.21 -4.93
N ASN A 66 21.62 21.95 -4.18
CA ASN A 66 20.78 23.04 -4.69
C ASN A 66 21.06 24.39 -4.01
N GLN A 67 22.08 24.47 -3.15
CA GLN A 67 22.44 25.68 -2.41
C GLN A 67 23.95 25.87 -2.38
N LYS A 68 24.42 27.03 -2.85
CA LYS A 68 25.83 27.42 -2.86
C LYS A 68 26.03 28.66 -2.01
N ALA A 69 26.60 28.47 -0.83
CA ALA A 69 26.86 29.54 0.13
C ALA A 69 28.23 30.20 -0.10
N MET A 70 28.26 31.52 -0.03
CA MET A 70 29.43 32.37 -0.23
C MET A 70 29.59 33.31 0.97
N PHE A 71 30.78 33.30 1.56
CA PHE A 71 31.13 34.10 2.73
C PHE A 71 32.38 34.92 2.44
N ALA A 72 32.57 36.03 3.16
CA ALA A 72 33.81 36.79 3.09
C ALA A 72 35.02 35.92 3.52
N ASN A 73 36.17 36.10 2.87
CA ASN A 73 37.38 35.27 3.01
C ASN A 73 37.99 35.21 4.44
N THR A 74 37.44 35.94 5.40
CA THR A 74 37.94 36.05 6.79
C THR A 74 37.13 35.22 7.81
N GLN A 75 36.09 34.52 7.36
CA GLN A 75 35.18 33.76 8.23
C GLN A 75 35.72 32.35 8.54
N ASN A 76 35.69 31.94 9.81
CA ASN A 76 36.04 30.57 10.24
C ASN A 76 34.80 29.69 10.37
N PHE A 77 34.94 28.38 10.14
CA PHE A 77 33.84 27.42 10.24
C PHE A 77 34.20 26.24 11.14
N THR A 78 33.21 25.74 11.85
CA THR A 78 33.23 24.42 12.51
C THR A 78 32.17 23.53 11.88
N SER A 79 32.27 22.22 12.12
CA SER A 79 31.24 21.26 11.70
C SER A 79 30.75 20.45 12.88
N ASP A 80 29.46 20.17 12.92
CA ASP A 80 28.88 19.21 13.86
C ASP A 80 28.94 17.77 13.32
N GLU A 81 28.38 16.83 14.07
CA GLU A 81 28.37 15.40 13.74
C GLU A 81 27.55 15.06 12.47
N PHE A 82 26.62 15.94 12.07
CA PHE A 82 25.85 15.81 10.83
C PHE A 82 26.54 16.50 9.64
N GLY A 83 27.67 17.18 9.89
CA GLY A 83 28.43 17.91 8.88
C GLY A 83 27.91 19.33 8.63
N ASN A 84 26.99 19.85 9.44
CA ASN A 84 26.52 21.22 9.30
C ASN A 84 27.67 22.19 9.56
N LYS A 85 27.94 23.07 8.61
CA LYS A 85 28.91 24.15 8.81
C LYS A 85 28.29 25.23 9.68
N LYS A 86 28.92 25.53 10.81
CA LYS A 86 28.58 26.64 11.69
C LYS A 86 29.65 27.71 11.58
N LEU A 87 29.23 28.96 11.45
CA LEU A 87 30.14 30.09 11.45
C LEU A 87 30.71 30.26 12.86
N GLN A 88 32.03 30.18 12.97
CA GLN A 88 32.73 30.34 14.24
C GLN A 88 33.22 31.78 14.37
N LEU A 89 32.57 32.51 15.26
CA LEU A 89 32.92 33.88 15.61
C LEU A 89 33.72 33.85 16.90
N VAL A 90 34.95 34.35 16.85
CA VAL A 90 35.87 34.33 17.98
C VAL A 90 36.26 35.76 18.31
N GLN A 91 36.03 36.15 19.56
CA GLN A 91 36.43 37.46 20.05
C GLN A 91 37.25 37.31 21.33
N LYS A 92 38.39 38.02 21.36
CA LYS A 92 39.08 38.36 22.60
C LYS A 92 38.48 39.66 23.12
N THR A 93 37.82 39.62 24.27
CA THR A 93 37.22 40.79 24.92
C THR A 93 37.30 40.65 26.43
N ASN A 94 37.36 41.77 27.12
CA ASN A 94 37.19 41.87 28.57
C ASN A 94 35.81 42.47 28.92
N ASP A 95 34.99 42.78 27.93
CA ASP A 95 33.69 43.41 28.11
C ASP A 95 32.65 42.38 28.54
N GLU A 96 31.75 42.76 29.44
CA GLU A 96 30.62 41.92 29.89
C GLU A 96 29.55 41.74 28.80
N GLN A 97 29.60 42.55 27.74
CA GLN A 97 28.72 42.50 26.58
C GLN A 97 29.54 42.53 25.28
N PHE A 98 29.20 41.67 24.33
CA PHE A 98 29.82 41.61 23.01
C PHE A 98 28.77 41.43 21.92
N SER A 99 28.80 42.28 20.90
CA SER A 99 27.95 42.16 19.71
C SER A 99 28.73 41.64 18.52
N TYR A 100 28.08 40.84 17.68
CA TYR A 100 28.65 40.33 16.43
C TYR A 100 27.74 40.63 15.22
N ASP A 101 28.37 40.68 14.06
CA ASP A 101 27.73 40.73 12.74
C ASP A 101 28.30 39.58 11.89
N ALA A 102 27.40 38.79 11.31
CA ALA A 102 27.71 37.71 10.40
C ALA A 102 26.93 37.89 9.09
N ALA A 103 27.66 38.28 8.04
CA ALA A 103 27.10 38.44 6.70
C ALA A 103 27.61 37.39 5.70
N GLY A 104 26.76 37.06 4.74
CA GLY A 104 27.11 36.23 3.58
C GLY A 104 26.03 36.24 2.53
N SER A 105 26.15 35.37 1.53
CA SER A 105 25.17 35.23 0.46
C SER A 105 25.05 33.78 0.02
N ALA A 106 23.95 33.44 -0.63
CA ALA A 106 23.76 32.14 -1.25
C ALA A 106 23.06 32.28 -2.60
N GLU A 107 23.44 31.41 -3.52
CA GLU A 107 22.66 31.06 -4.70
C GLU A 107 21.90 29.78 -4.38
N ILE A 108 20.57 29.82 -4.50
CA ILE A 108 19.67 28.70 -4.23
C ILE A 108 18.91 28.36 -5.52
N LEU A 109 18.80 27.08 -5.80
CA LEU A 109 17.94 26.50 -6.83
C LEU A 109 16.79 25.75 -6.15
N ALA A 110 15.61 25.80 -6.76
CA ALA A 110 14.50 24.94 -6.36
C ALA A 110 14.92 23.47 -6.44
N LYS A 111 14.40 22.66 -5.51
CA LYS A 111 14.75 21.25 -5.42
C LYS A 111 13.57 20.42 -5.88
N HIS A 112 13.72 19.79 -7.03
CA HIS A 112 12.71 18.98 -7.71
C HIS A 112 13.07 17.50 -7.75
N THR A 113 12.08 16.62 -7.73
CA THR A 113 12.27 15.15 -7.73
C THR A 113 11.78 14.53 -9.04
N TYR A 114 12.60 14.60 -10.09
CA TYR A 114 12.23 14.10 -11.43
C TYR A 114 12.19 12.57 -11.58
N ALA A 115 12.96 11.85 -10.77
CA ALA A 115 13.10 10.39 -10.88
C ALA A 115 13.50 9.79 -9.54
N LEU A 116 13.03 8.60 -9.24
CA LEU A 116 13.39 7.82 -8.06
C LEU A 116 13.70 6.39 -8.48
N PRO A 117 14.69 5.72 -7.86
CA PRO A 117 14.98 4.33 -8.18
C PRO A 117 13.84 3.43 -7.67
N ALA A 118 13.52 2.36 -8.40
CA ALA A 118 12.54 1.37 -7.97
C ALA A 118 13.00 0.64 -6.70
N ASP A 119 14.31 0.35 -6.62
CA ASP A 119 14.97 -0.26 -5.46
C ASP A 119 16.16 0.59 -5.02
N TYR A 120 16.37 0.71 -3.71
CA TYR A 120 17.53 1.41 -3.15
C TYR A 120 17.98 0.78 -1.84
N THR A 121 19.25 0.99 -1.49
CA THR A 121 19.82 0.57 -0.22
C THR A 121 20.03 1.77 0.69
N VAL A 122 19.67 1.65 1.96
CA VAL A 122 19.98 2.66 2.99
C VAL A 122 21.37 2.38 3.55
N SER A 123 22.33 3.29 3.33
CA SER A 123 23.69 3.15 3.88
C SER A 123 23.71 3.39 5.39
N GLU A 124 24.78 2.97 6.08
CA GLU A 124 24.94 3.23 7.53
C GLU A 124 24.84 4.72 7.89
N LYS A 125 25.26 5.62 6.98
CA LYS A 125 25.13 7.06 7.17
C LYS A 125 23.66 7.49 7.23
N GLU A 126 22.81 6.94 6.37
CA GLU A 126 21.39 7.28 6.35
C GLU A 126 20.59 6.54 7.43
N LYS A 127 21.05 5.35 7.87
CA LYS A 127 20.36 4.56 8.92
C LYS A 127 20.24 5.29 10.25
N ILE A 128 21.11 6.25 10.56
CA ILE A 128 20.98 7.08 11.76
C ILE A 128 19.64 7.83 11.79
N PHE A 129 19.10 8.18 10.60
CA PHE A 129 17.83 8.87 10.42
C PHE A 129 16.62 7.92 10.39
N LEU A 130 16.80 6.66 10.79
CA LEU A 130 15.70 5.75 11.14
C LEU A 130 15.45 5.70 12.65
N LEU A 131 16.45 6.08 13.45
CA LEU A 131 16.39 5.94 14.89
C LEU A 131 15.40 6.93 15.53
N PRO A 132 14.69 6.52 16.59
CA PRO A 132 13.91 7.44 17.39
C PRO A 132 14.83 8.39 18.15
N THR A 133 14.33 9.60 18.41
CA THR A 133 15.00 10.62 19.24
C THR A 133 14.04 11.14 20.30
N LYS A 134 14.47 12.12 21.11
CA LYS A 134 13.63 12.65 22.18
C LYS A 134 12.40 13.38 21.60
N GLY A 135 12.59 14.20 20.57
CA GLY A 135 11.50 14.93 19.91
C GLY A 135 10.78 14.14 18.80
N ILE A 136 11.35 13.02 18.35
CA ILE A 136 10.86 12.24 17.20
C ILE A 136 10.79 10.76 17.58
N GLN A 137 9.76 10.38 18.34
CA GLN A 137 9.58 9.03 18.89
C GLN A 137 8.98 8.06 17.86
N SER A 138 9.74 7.70 16.82
CA SER A 138 9.32 6.76 15.76
C SER A 138 9.07 5.33 16.24
N ASP A 139 9.48 5.00 17.45
CA ASP A 139 9.21 3.75 18.16
C ASP A 139 7.88 3.73 18.94
N ASP A 140 7.14 4.86 18.98
CA ASP A 140 5.83 4.92 19.62
C ASP A 140 4.80 4.03 18.88
N PRO A 141 4.12 3.10 19.57
CA PRO A 141 3.19 2.17 18.94
C PRO A 141 2.01 2.84 18.22
N GLN A 142 1.53 3.99 18.70
CA GLN A 142 0.39 4.69 18.10
C GLN A 142 0.80 5.39 16.79
N ILE A 143 2.01 5.98 16.76
CA ILE A 143 2.59 6.55 15.54
C ILE A 143 2.78 5.45 14.48
N GLN A 144 3.36 4.32 14.88
CA GLN A 144 3.59 3.16 14.01
C GLN A 144 2.30 2.61 13.40
N GLU A 145 1.26 2.42 14.22
CA GLU A 145 -0.03 1.90 13.75
C GLU A 145 -0.70 2.88 12.78
N LEU A 146 -0.73 4.16 13.13
CA LEU A 146 -1.30 5.19 12.27
C LEU A 146 -0.57 5.30 10.93
N ALA A 147 0.76 5.34 10.95
CA ALA A 147 1.56 5.44 9.73
C ALA A 147 1.31 4.24 8.80
N ARG A 148 1.27 3.01 9.33
CA ARG A 148 0.92 1.81 8.56
C ARG A 148 -0.49 1.88 7.97
N ASN A 149 -1.46 2.40 8.72
CA ASN A 149 -2.84 2.52 8.25
C ASN A 149 -2.97 3.54 7.11
N ILE A 150 -2.34 4.72 7.24
CA ILE A 150 -2.36 5.77 6.20
C ILE A 150 -1.68 5.30 4.92
N THR A 151 -0.59 4.54 5.06
CA THR A 151 0.24 4.09 3.92
C THR A 151 -0.21 2.76 3.32
N LYS A 152 -1.32 2.19 3.81
CA LYS A 152 -1.88 0.94 3.30
C LYS A 152 -2.20 1.04 1.81
N GLY A 153 -1.77 0.06 1.02
CA GLY A 153 -1.98 0.00 -0.42
C GLY A 153 -1.11 0.98 -1.23
N ALA A 154 -0.19 1.71 -0.61
CA ALA A 154 0.79 2.52 -1.34
C ALA A 154 1.78 1.61 -2.07
N THR A 155 2.07 1.94 -3.33
CA THR A 155 2.86 1.13 -4.26
C THR A 155 4.36 1.40 -4.17
N ASN A 156 4.76 2.55 -3.63
CA ASN A 156 6.15 2.97 -3.53
C ASN A 156 6.37 3.92 -2.33
N ASP A 157 7.63 4.13 -1.93
CA ASP A 157 7.94 4.92 -0.73
C ASP A 157 7.69 6.43 -0.89
N PHE A 158 7.66 6.95 -2.12
CA PHE A 158 7.25 8.34 -2.35
C PHE A 158 5.76 8.51 -2.06
N GLU A 159 4.92 7.60 -2.58
CA GLU A 159 3.49 7.59 -2.30
C GLU A 159 3.22 7.45 -0.79
N LYS A 160 3.99 6.61 -0.08
CA LYS A 160 3.92 6.52 1.39
C LYS A 160 4.22 7.86 2.05
N ALA A 161 5.34 8.50 1.72
CA ALA A 161 5.72 9.79 2.27
C ALA A 161 4.68 10.89 1.95
N ALA A 162 4.18 10.93 0.73
CA ALA A 162 3.14 11.85 0.29
C ALA A 162 1.83 11.67 1.08
N ARG A 163 1.34 10.44 1.25
CA ARG A 163 0.14 10.15 2.06
C ARG A 163 0.31 10.56 3.52
N LEU A 164 1.49 10.34 4.10
CA LEU A 164 1.80 10.79 5.47
C LEU A 164 1.78 12.32 5.56
N ALA A 165 2.41 13.02 4.62
CA ALA A 165 2.43 14.49 4.59
C ALA A 165 1.03 15.09 4.40
N ILE A 166 0.23 14.54 3.48
CA ILE A 166 -1.18 14.91 3.26
C ILE A 166 -1.97 14.74 4.56
N TRP A 167 -1.79 13.61 5.25
CA TRP A 167 -2.49 13.35 6.50
C TRP A 167 -2.08 14.35 7.59
N VAL A 168 -0.78 14.60 7.77
CA VAL A 168 -0.30 15.57 8.77
C VAL A 168 -0.85 16.97 8.46
N HIS A 169 -0.76 17.41 7.21
CA HIS A 169 -1.27 18.70 6.75
C HIS A 169 -2.77 18.87 7.04
N ALA A 170 -3.56 17.82 6.79
CA ALA A 170 -5.01 17.86 6.97
C ALA A 170 -5.47 17.69 8.43
N ASN A 171 -4.64 17.09 9.30
CA ASN A 171 -5.05 16.69 10.66
C ASN A 171 -4.33 17.44 11.78
N VAL A 172 -3.32 18.26 11.48
CA VAL A 172 -2.65 19.11 12.48
C VAL A 172 -3.01 20.56 12.22
N ASN A 173 -3.47 21.27 13.25
CA ASN A 173 -3.81 22.68 13.15
C ASN A 173 -2.57 23.55 13.40
N TYR A 174 -2.29 24.46 12.46
CA TYR A 174 -1.19 25.41 12.65
C TYR A 174 -1.53 26.40 13.77
N ASN A 175 -0.68 26.49 14.80
CA ASN A 175 -0.90 27.33 15.97
C ASN A 175 0.36 28.10 16.39
N LEU A 176 0.41 29.39 16.01
CA LEU A 176 1.50 30.29 16.36
C LEU A 176 1.64 30.58 17.86
N SER A 177 0.61 30.32 18.68
CA SER A 177 0.71 30.53 20.14
C SER A 177 1.70 29.58 20.83
N LEU A 178 2.16 28.56 20.12
CA LEU A 178 3.15 27.58 20.58
C LEU A 178 4.57 27.90 20.11
N GLY A 179 4.81 29.01 19.40
CA GLY A 179 6.10 29.30 18.77
C GLY A 179 7.32 29.40 19.69
N ASP A 180 7.11 29.55 21.00
CA ASP A 180 8.19 29.59 22.01
C ASP A 180 8.43 28.22 22.69
N VAL A 181 7.65 27.19 22.36
CA VAL A 181 7.72 25.86 22.97
C VAL A 181 7.85 24.81 21.86
N THR A 182 8.90 23.99 21.93
CA THR A 182 9.06 22.83 21.05
C THR A 182 8.47 21.60 21.72
N GLU A 183 7.41 21.04 21.12
CA GLU A 183 6.77 19.81 21.59
C GLU A 183 7.22 18.59 20.79
N ASP A 184 7.09 17.41 21.38
CA ASP A 184 7.53 16.15 20.76
C ASP A 184 6.45 15.53 19.86
N ALA A 185 6.85 14.64 18.94
CA ALA A 185 5.95 14.04 17.96
C ALA A 185 4.74 13.32 18.59
N LYS A 186 4.91 12.73 19.77
CA LYS A 186 3.81 12.07 20.51
C LYS A 186 2.81 13.08 21.04
N TRP A 187 3.28 14.22 21.52
CA TRP A 187 2.41 15.34 21.91
C TRP A 187 1.59 15.82 20.72
N VAL A 188 2.23 16.05 19.56
CA VAL A 188 1.52 16.46 18.33
C VAL A 188 0.50 15.41 17.90
N LEU A 189 0.84 14.12 18.02
CA LEU A 189 -0.11 13.04 17.76
C LEU A 189 -1.32 13.08 18.71
N LYS A 190 -1.16 13.56 19.94
CA LYS A 190 -2.28 13.64 20.89
C LYS A 190 -3.14 14.89 20.70
N TYR A 191 -2.51 16.04 20.48
CA TYR A 191 -3.19 17.34 20.54
C TYR A 191 -3.54 17.94 19.17
N ARG A 192 -2.98 17.41 18.07
CA ARG A 192 -3.35 17.80 16.69
C ARG A 192 -3.17 19.31 16.43
N GLN A 193 -2.13 19.91 17.00
CA GLN A 193 -1.77 21.30 16.79
C GLN A 193 -0.25 21.50 16.90
N GLY A 194 0.27 22.59 16.34
CA GLY A 194 1.69 22.94 16.42
C GLY A 194 2.13 23.96 15.37
N THR A 195 3.42 24.24 15.32
CA THR A 195 4.08 25.09 14.31
C THR A 195 4.81 24.23 13.27
N CYS A 196 5.68 24.82 12.43
CA CYS A 196 6.47 24.07 11.46
C CYS A 196 7.30 22.95 12.09
N ASP A 197 7.81 23.16 13.30
CA ASP A 197 8.62 22.19 14.03
C ASP A 197 7.80 20.93 14.39
N GLU A 198 6.58 21.11 14.90
CA GLU A 198 5.68 20.01 15.28
C GLU A 198 5.16 19.21 14.08
N PHE A 199 4.79 19.89 12.97
CA PHE A 199 4.39 19.22 11.73
C PHE A 199 5.53 18.35 11.20
N THR A 200 6.74 18.92 11.15
CA THR A 200 7.94 18.23 10.70
C THR A 200 8.27 17.05 11.60
N SER A 201 8.22 17.23 12.92
CA SER A 201 8.56 16.18 13.90
C SER A 201 7.60 14.99 13.81
N LEU A 202 6.29 15.24 13.74
CA LEU A 202 5.30 14.17 13.59
C LEU A 202 5.46 13.44 12.25
N PHE A 203 5.63 14.18 11.15
CA PHE A 203 5.87 13.59 9.83
C PHE A 203 7.10 12.66 9.84
N ILE A 204 8.23 13.14 10.36
CA ILE A 204 9.47 12.35 10.43
C ILE A 204 9.25 11.11 11.31
N ALA A 205 8.59 11.23 12.46
CA ALA A 205 8.32 10.08 13.33
C ALA A 205 7.50 9.01 12.58
N MET A 206 6.47 9.42 11.83
CA MET A 206 5.66 8.52 11.01
C MET A 206 6.48 7.86 9.89
N ALA A 207 7.29 8.62 9.15
CA ALA A 207 8.12 8.10 8.06
C ALA A 207 9.17 7.08 8.56
N ARG A 208 9.89 7.42 9.64
CA ARG A 208 10.87 6.52 10.27
C ARG A 208 10.24 5.23 10.77
N SER A 209 9.01 5.31 11.31
CA SER A 209 8.28 4.17 11.88
C SER A 209 7.92 3.08 10.86
N ILE A 210 7.92 3.43 9.56
CA ILE A 210 7.68 2.52 8.44
C ILE A 210 8.94 2.26 7.60
N GLY A 211 10.12 2.59 8.13
CA GLY A 211 11.40 2.26 7.52
C GLY A 211 11.94 3.27 6.49
N ILE A 212 11.34 4.46 6.38
CA ILE A 212 11.83 5.53 5.49
C ILE A 212 12.74 6.45 6.31
N PRO A 213 14.06 6.53 6.04
CA PRO A 213 14.95 7.45 6.74
C PRO A 213 14.52 8.88 6.48
N ALA A 214 14.39 9.67 7.53
CA ALA A 214 13.88 11.04 7.43
C ALA A 214 14.66 11.94 8.38
N LYS A 215 15.14 13.08 7.89
CA LYS A 215 15.93 14.04 8.69
C LYS A 215 15.21 15.36 8.83
N TYR A 216 15.47 16.02 9.96
CA TYR A 216 14.93 17.31 10.30
C TYR A 216 15.76 18.41 9.64
N ILE A 217 15.13 19.33 8.95
CA ILE A 217 15.77 20.49 8.35
C ILE A 217 15.29 21.74 9.05
N SER A 218 16.24 22.58 9.45
CA SER A 218 15.96 23.93 9.94
C SER A 218 16.57 24.95 9.01
N GLY A 219 15.82 26.00 8.74
CA GLY A 219 16.21 27.00 7.78
C GLY A 219 15.30 28.22 7.81
N TRP A 220 15.24 28.86 6.66
CA TRP A 220 14.40 30.04 6.42
C TRP A 220 13.60 29.84 5.16
N VAL A 221 12.42 30.45 5.12
CA VAL A 221 11.55 30.44 3.95
C VAL A 221 10.94 31.83 3.74
N TYR A 222 10.59 32.17 2.51
CA TYR A 222 9.85 33.40 2.21
C TYR A 222 8.35 33.11 2.23
N GLY A 223 7.64 33.66 3.23
CA GLY A 223 6.19 33.52 3.37
C GLY A 223 5.45 34.86 3.30
N ASN A 224 4.18 34.85 3.71
CA ASN A 224 3.30 36.03 3.66
C ASN A 224 3.79 37.25 4.47
N GLN A 225 4.69 37.04 5.43
CA GLN A 225 5.25 38.10 6.28
C GLN A 225 6.74 38.36 5.97
N GLY A 226 7.21 37.89 4.81
CA GLY A 226 8.60 37.92 4.40
C GLY A 226 9.37 36.71 4.90
N TRP A 227 10.66 36.91 5.19
CA TRP A 227 11.55 35.85 5.65
C TRP A 227 11.24 35.42 7.08
N GLN A 228 11.00 34.13 7.27
CA GLN A 228 10.74 33.54 8.58
C GLN A 228 11.54 32.25 8.77
N LYS A 229 11.86 31.93 10.03
CA LYS A 229 12.40 30.62 10.38
C LYS A 229 11.38 29.55 10.00
N HIS A 230 11.88 28.42 9.52
CA HIS A 230 11.02 27.32 9.10
C HIS A 230 11.70 25.98 9.32
N ALA A 231 10.88 24.96 9.49
CA ALA A 231 11.30 23.59 9.59
C ALA A 231 10.54 22.73 8.59
N TRP A 232 11.28 21.80 7.96
CA TRP A 232 10.72 20.80 7.07
C TRP A 232 11.56 19.51 7.15
N ALA A 233 11.13 18.47 6.44
CA ALA A 233 11.83 17.20 6.41
C ALA A 233 12.50 16.94 5.06
N GLU A 234 13.50 16.06 5.06
CA GLU A 234 13.91 15.34 3.87
C GLU A 234 13.83 13.84 4.13
N VAL A 235 13.28 13.07 3.18
CA VAL A 235 13.19 11.60 3.26
C VAL A 235 14.15 10.95 2.26
N TYR A 236 14.74 9.81 2.61
CA TYR A 236 15.68 9.11 1.75
C TYR A 236 15.01 7.98 0.95
N ILE A 237 14.90 8.19 -0.37
CA ILE A 237 14.35 7.22 -1.34
C ILE A 237 15.39 7.05 -2.46
N GLY A 238 16.55 6.50 -2.10
CA GLY A 238 17.77 6.47 -2.94
C GLY A 238 18.46 7.84 -3.09
N LYS A 239 17.74 8.92 -2.81
CA LYS A 239 18.22 10.29 -2.61
C LYS A 239 17.32 11.03 -1.64
N TRP A 240 17.78 12.18 -1.14
CA TRP A 240 17.02 13.02 -0.22
C TRP A 240 15.94 13.82 -0.97
N VAL A 241 14.68 13.46 -0.75
CA VAL A 241 13.48 14.10 -1.30
C VAL A 241 12.93 15.11 -0.28
N PRO A 242 12.63 16.36 -0.67
CA PRO A 242 12.12 17.35 0.27
C PRO A 242 10.64 17.10 0.60
N VAL A 243 10.28 17.32 1.87
CA VAL A 243 8.91 17.18 2.38
C VAL A 243 8.62 18.27 3.42
N ASP A 244 7.82 19.25 3.06
CA ASP A 244 7.24 20.23 3.95
C ASP A 244 5.76 19.89 4.19
N ALA A 245 5.46 19.28 5.34
CA ALA A 245 4.10 18.92 5.71
C ALA A 245 3.26 20.14 6.14
N THR A 246 3.89 21.26 6.49
CA THR A 246 3.18 22.49 6.87
C THR A 246 2.53 23.12 5.66
N TRP A 247 3.26 23.24 4.55
CA TRP A 247 2.74 23.79 3.30
C TRP A 247 2.33 22.75 2.27
N LEU A 248 2.44 21.46 2.59
CA LEU A 248 2.15 20.35 1.69
C LEU A 248 2.98 20.45 0.40
N GLU A 249 4.29 20.63 0.55
CA GLU A 249 5.26 20.60 -0.54
C GLU A 249 6.06 19.31 -0.43
N VAL A 250 5.74 18.33 -1.25
CA VAL A 250 6.36 17.00 -1.23
C VAL A 250 6.95 16.76 -2.60
N GLY A 251 8.22 16.35 -2.68
CA GLY A 251 8.90 16.09 -3.94
C GLY A 251 9.49 17.32 -4.61
N ALA A 252 8.89 18.50 -4.40
CA ALA A 252 9.40 19.78 -4.87
C ALA A 252 9.29 20.86 -3.78
N VAL A 253 10.35 21.63 -3.57
CA VAL A 253 10.36 22.88 -2.77
C VAL A 253 11.03 23.99 -3.57
N ASP A 254 10.53 25.22 -3.41
CA ASP A 254 11.02 26.38 -4.17
C ASP A 254 12.38 26.90 -3.65
N ALA A 255 13.00 27.82 -4.40
CA ALA A 255 14.32 28.34 -4.06
C ALA A 255 14.33 29.28 -2.84
N THR A 256 13.16 29.59 -2.25
CA THR A 256 13.06 30.35 -1.00
C THR A 256 13.26 29.47 0.23
N HIS A 257 13.21 28.13 0.12
CA HIS A 257 13.56 27.21 1.21
C HIS A 257 15.09 27.12 1.37
N ILE A 258 15.63 27.97 2.24
CA ILE A 258 17.07 28.05 2.46
C ILE A 258 17.47 27.19 3.66
N LYS A 259 18.27 26.15 3.41
CA LYS A 259 18.73 25.19 4.42
C LYS A 259 19.87 25.77 5.25
N PHE A 260 19.69 25.79 6.57
CA PHE A 260 20.73 26.18 7.52
C PHE A 260 21.32 24.99 8.26
N MET A 261 20.51 23.98 8.61
CA MET A 261 20.96 22.82 9.36
C MET A 261 20.13 21.59 9.00
N GLU A 262 20.77 20.42 9.09
CA GLU A 262 20.12 19.12 9.06
C GLU A 262 20.50 18.27 10.27
N THR A 263 19.52 17.66 10.93
CA THR A 263 19.69 16.95 12.20
C THR A 263 18.82 15.70 12.29
N ALA A 264 19.15 14.80 13.22
CA ALA A 264 18.31 13.64 13.51
C ALA A 264 17.13 13.97 14.46
N ASP A 265 17.22 15.05 15.24
CA ASP A 265 16.18 15.47 16.19
C ASP A 265 15.73 16.92 15.90
N ASN A 266 14.61 17.35 16.48
CA ASN A 266 14.06 18.71 16.34
C ASN A 266 14.70 19.74 17.30
N TYR A 267 15.52 19.28 18.25
CA TYR A 267 16.26 20.17 19.15
C TYR A 267 17.53 20.70 18.49
N ILE A 268 17.49 21.97 18.11
CA ILE A 268 18.63 22.63 17.49
C ILE A 268 19.06 23.83 18.32
N SER A 269 20.36 23.94 18.56
CA SER A 269 20.94 25.08 19.27
C SER A 269 22.20 25.60 18.59
N ASN A 270 22.29 26.93 18.59
CA ASN A 270 23.58 27.59 18.48
C ASN A 270 24.34 27.41 19.80
N GLN A 271 25.67 27.46 19.74
CA GLN A 271 26.51 27.25 20.92
C GLN A 271 27.38 28.48 21.21
N ALA A 272 27.41 28.91 22.47
CA ALA A 272 28.33 29.92 22.97
C ALA A 272 29.26 29.30 24.01
N LYS A 273 30.56 29.57 23.91
CA LYS A 273 31.57 29.15 24.87
C LYS A 273 32.40 30.35 25.28
N ALA A 274 32.41 30.68 26.57
CA ALA A 274 33.29 31.68 27.14
C ALA A 274 34.38 31.03 28.02
N ILE A 275 35.56 31.65 28.05
CA ILE A 275 36.67 31.29 28.94
C ILE A 275 37.09 32.57 29.67
N GLY A 276 37.22 32.49 30.99
CA GLY A 276 37.46 33.63 31.85
C GLY A 276 37.49 33.24 33.33
N THR A 277 37.50 34.24 34.21
CA THR A 277 37.51 34.06 35.67
C THR A 277 36.22 34.55 36.30
N ASN A 278 35.65 33.77 37.24
CA ASN A 278 34.39 34.07 37.92
C ASN A 278 33.20 34.32 36.97
N LEU A 279 33.17 33.63 35.82
CA LEU A 279 32.12 33.80 34.83
C LEU A 279 30.74 33.45 35.40
N GLY A 280 29.80 34.38 35.21
CA GLY A 280 28.38 34.21 35.51
C GLY A 280 27.61 33.50 34.39
N THR A 281 26.30 33.73 34.37
CA THR A 281 25.41 33.21 33.33
C THR A 281 25.72 33.90 32.01
N ILE A 282 25.82 33.12 30.93
CA ILE A 282 25.92 33.62 29.56
C ILE A 282 24.52 33.69 28.97
N THR A 283 24.07 34.88 28.60
CA THR A 283 22.83 35.12 27.89
C THR A 283 23.17 35.47 26.45
N TRP A 284 22.65 34.69 25.50
CA TRP A 284 22.81 35.00 24.08
C TRP A 284 21.49 35.49 23.51
N ILE A 285 21.47 36.78 23.18
CA ILE A 285 20.34 37.47 22.56
C ILE A 285 20.59 37.49 21.05
N LEU A 286 19.80 36.71 20.32
CA LEU A 286 19.85 36.67 18.87
C LEU A 286 18.87 37.72 18.33
N ASP A 287 19.37 38.90 17.94
CA ASP A 287 18.53 40.08 17.77
C ASP A 287 17.73 40.13 16.46
N ASN A 288 18.19 39.52 15.35
CA ASN A 288 17.42 39.09 14.16
C ASN A 288 18.37 38.69 13.00
N ALA A 289 17.86 37.94 12.02
CA ALA A 289 18.49 37.79 10.71
C ALA A 289 17.72 38.63 9.69
N THR A 290 18.45 39.32 8.81
CA THR A 290 17.90 40.09 7.70
C THR A 290 18.35 39.46 6.38
N PHE A 291 17.48 39.53 5.38
CA PHE A 291 17.72 38.96 4.06
C PHE A 291 17.54 40.04 2.99
N SER A 292 18.45 40.07 2.02
CA SER A 292 18.36 40.93 0.85
C SER A 292 18.21 40.07 -0.40
N VAL A 293 17.10 40.25 -1.10
CA VAL A 293 16.86 39.57 -2.38
C VAL A 293 17.69 40.27 -3.45
N GLY A 294 18.58 39.51 -4.09
CA GLY A 294 19.33 39.93 -5.26
C GLY A 294 18.52 39.65 -6.53
N ASN A 295 18.97 38.68 -7.33
CA ASN A 295 18.26 38.25 -8.54
C ASN A 295 17.43 37.00 -8.25
N LEU A 296 16.23 36.92 -8.81
CA LEU A 296 15.41 35.70 -8.83
C LEU A 296 14.99 35.31 -10.25
N ARG A 297 14.65 34.03 -10.43
CA ARG A 297 14.08 33.49 -11.66
C ARG A 297 12.83 32.69 -11.31
N GLU A 298 11.72 33.01 -11.94
CA GLU A 298 10.47 32.24 -11.87
C GLU A 298 10.49 31.09 -12.88
N SER A 299 9.92 29.96 -12.49
CA SER A 299 9.59 28.83 -13.37
C SER A 299 8.35 29.16 -14.20
N VAL A 300 8.23 28.48 -15.35
CA VAL A 300 6.98 28.49 -16.11
C VAL A 300 6.00 27.54 -15.41
N PRO A 301 4.77 27.97 -15.06
CA PRO A 301 3.78 27.07 -14.47
C PRO A 301 3.52 25.84 -15.35
N ARG A 302 3.33 24.69 -14.70
CA ARG A 302 3.02 23.42 -15.40
C ARG A 302 1.66 23.52 -16.08
N THR A 303 1.45 22.75 -17.14
CA THR A 303 0.21 22.78 -17.93
C THR A 303 -0.66 21.55 -17.65
N TYR A 304 -1.95 21.70 -17.91
CA TYR A 304 -2.95 20.63 -17.91
C TYR A 304 -4.03 20.94 -18.93
N GLU A 305 -4.79 19.92 -19.32
CA GLU A 305 -6.01 20.06 -20.12
C GLU A 305 -7.21 20.05 -19.19
N SER A 306 -8.07 21.07 -19.25
CA SER A 306 -9.34 21.11 -18.51
C SER A 306 -10.49 20.58 -19.36
N PHE A 307 -11.41 19.83 -18.75
CA PHE A 307 -12.61 19.33 -19.42
C PHE A 307 -13.87 19.56 -18.58
N SER A 308 -15.03 19.51 -19.24
CA SER A 308 -16.35 19.45 -18.62
C SER A 308 -17.17 18.40 -19.34
N SER A 309 -17.92 17.59 -18.60
CA SER A 309 -18.87 16.65 -19.19
C SER A 309 -19.94 17.39 -19.99
N ALA A 310 -20.41 18.55 -19.51
CA ALA A 310 -21.41 19.38 -20.17
C ALA A 310 -21.07 20.86 -20.05
N SER A 311 -21.25 21.62 -21.13
CA SER A 311 -21.05 23.09 -21.14
C SER A 311 -22.32 23.87 -20.81
N THR A 312 -23.50 23.26 -20.98
CA THR A 312 -24.80 23.87 -20.69
C THR A 312 -25.68 22.91 -19.89
N LEU A 313 -26.17 23.35 -18.74
CA LEU A 313 -26.99 22.57 -17.82
C LEU A 313 -28.38 23.18 -17.62
N GLY A 314 -29.39 22.32 -17.42
CA GLY A 314 -30.71 22.71 -16.93
C GLY A 314 -30.78 22.69 -15.39
N PHE A 315 -31.94 23.02 -14.83
CA PHE A 315 -32.16 22.92 -13.38
C PHE A 315 -32.13 21.48 -12.88
N GLY A 316 -31.53 21.28 -11.71
CA GLY A 316 -31.38 19.97 -11.08
C GLY A 316 -30.41 19.02 -11.81
N LYS A 317 -29.64 19.52 -12.78
CA LYS A 317 -28.61 18.76 -13.49
C LYS A 317 -27.24 18.92 -12.84
N SER A 318 -26.36 17.98 -13.15
CA SER A 318 -25.00 17.92 -12.64
C SER A 318 -24.01 17.77 -13.79
N ALA A 319 -22.73 18.05 -13.53
CA ALA A 319 -21.66 17.77 -14.47
C ALA A 319 -20.41 17.34 -13.73
N ILE A 320 -19.50 16.71 -14.47
CA ILE A 320 -18.13 16.48 -14.05
C ILE A 320 -17.27 17.56 -14.68
N VAL A 321 -16.50 18.27 -13.87
CA VAL A 321 -15.46 19.19 -14.33
C VAL A 321 -14.13 18.65 -13.84
N GLY A 322 -13.10 18.66 -14.68
CA GLY A 322 -11.81 18.11 -14.28
C GLY A 322 -10.64 18.63 -15.07
N VAL A 323 -9.47 18.17 -14.67
CA VAL A 323 -8.21 18.41 -15.35
C VAL A 323 -7.47 17.10 -15.58
N LYS A 324 -6.69 17.09 -16.65
CA LYS A 324 -5.86 15.98 -17.08
C LYS A 324 -4.44 16.47 -17.25
N THR A 325 -3.49 15.79 -16.62
CA THR A 325 -2.07 16.16 -16.73
C THR A 325 -1.18 14.93 -16.78
N LEU A 326 0.01 15.09 -17.36
CA LEU A 326 1.08 14.10 -17.37
C LEU A 326 2.29 14.73 -16.68
N PRO A 327 2.47 14.47 -15.38
CA PRO A 327 3.58 15.05 -14.61
C PRO A 327 4.94 14.59 -15.14
N GLU A 328 5.93 15.48 -15.05
CA GLU A 328 7.34 15.17 -15.39
C GLU A 328 8.18 14.87 -14.14
N GLU A 329 7.60 14.98 -12.95
CA GLU A 329 8.27 14.78 -11.68
C GLU A 329 7.30 14.25 -10.61
N TYR A 330 7.89 13.81 -9.50
CA TYR A 330 7.17 13.47 -8.30
C TYR A 330 6.83 14.74 -7.53
N LEU A 331 5.54 15.02 -7.34
CA LEU A 331 5.11 16.06 -6.42
C LEU A 331 3.74 15.77 -5.79
N VAL A 332 3.45 16.43 -4.67
CA VAL A 332 2.08 16.59 -4.18
C VAL A 332 1.63 18.00 -4.50
N ASP A 333 0.45 18.14 -5.09
CA ASP A 333 -0.19 19.43 -5.32
C ASP A 333 -1.64 19.41 -4.84
N GLU A 334 -2.20 20.59 -4.72
CA GLU A 334 -3.53 20.83 -4.23
C GLU A 334 -4.33 21.59 -5.28
N PHE A 335 -5.29 20.89 -5.87
CA PHE A 335 -6.18 21.48 -6.87
C PHE A 335 -7.46 21.96 -6.19
N THR A 336 -7.89 23.16 -6.55
CA THR A 336 -9.14 23.75 -6.07
C THR A 336 -10.02 24.22 -7.21
N LEU A 337 -11.28 23.75 -7.24
CA LEU A 337 -12.32 24.24 -8.14
C LEU A 337 -13.21 25.26 -7.40
N VAL A 338 -13.10 26.52 -7.80
CA VAL A 338 -13.80 27.65 -7.19
C VAL A 338 -14.99 28.07 -8.07
N PRO A 339 -16.23 28.07 -7.54
CA PRO A 339 -17.39 28.53 -8.29
C PRO A 339 -17.36 30.05 -8.53
N CYS A 340 -18.20 30.53 -9.45
CA CYS A 340 -18.35 31.95 -9.74
C CYS A 340 -18.75 32.76 -8.49
N LYS A 341 -18.18 33.96 -8.34
CA LYS A 341 -18.46 34.85 -7.20
C LYS A 341 -19.76 35.63 -7.41
N GLY A 342 -20.50 35.84 -6.32
CA GLY A 342 -21.62 36.80 -6.26
C GLY A 342 -23.01 36.20 -6.48
N MET A 343 -23.12 34.95 -6.96
CA MET A 343 -24.39 34.24 -7.13
C MET A 343 -24.21 32.73 -6.88
N ASP A 344 -25.13 32.11 -6.13
CA ASP A 344 -25.14 30.66 -5.90
C ASP A 344 -25.72 29.93 -7.14
N VAL A 345 -24.94 29.87 -8.23
CA VAL A 345 -25.36 29.24 -9.50
C VAL A 345 -25.07 27.74 -9.51
N ALA A 346 -23.87 27.36 -9.06
CA ALA A 346 -23.39 25.99 -9.05
C ALA A 346 -22.69 25.68 -7.74
N ARG A 347 -22.98 24.50 -7.19
CA ARG A 347 -22.32 23.94 -6.01
C ARG A 347 -21.27 22.94 -6.47
N VAL A 348 -20.10 23.02 -5.87
CA VAL A 348 -18.97 22.12 -6.12
C VAL A 348 -18.82 21.22 -4.90
N GLU A 349 -18.92 19.90 -5.10
CA GLU A 349 -18.64 18.92 -4.06
C GLU A 349 -17.12 18.81 -3.86
N ASN A 350 -16.65 18.82 -2.60
CA ASN A 350 -15.23 18.69 -2.25
C ASN A 350 -14.31 19.61 -3.08
N GLN A 351 -14.50 20.94 -2.96
CA GLN A 351 -13.80 21.96 -3.76
C GLN A 351 -12.28 21.78 -3.85
N LYS A 352 -11.67 21.13 -2.87
CA LYS A 352 -10.23 21.04 -2.66
C LYS A 352 -9.80 19.57 -2.66
N GLN A 353 -8.79 19.22 -3.46
CA GLN A 353 -8.26 17.86 -3.57
C GLN A 353 -6.72 17.89 -3.54
N SER A 354 -6.12 17.14 -2.62
CA SER A 354 -4.68 16.88 -2.59
C SER A 354 -4.38 15.66 -3.45
N VAL A 355 -3.43 15.79 -4.38
CA VAL A 355 -3.15 14.79 -5.40
C VAL A 355 -1.67 14.45 -5.42
N ILE A 356 -1.37 13.16 -5.47
CA ILE A 356 -0.01 12.63 -5.61
C ILE A 356 0.25 12.46 -7.11
N LEU A 357 1.22 13.21 -7.62
CA LEU A 357 1.62 13.20 -9.01
C LEU A 357 2.94 12.45 -9.15
N GLU A 358 3.00 11.54 -10.12
CA GLU A 358 4.19 10.73 -10.42
C GLU A 358 4.61 10.92 -11.88
N PRO A 359 5.91 10.95 -12.17
CA PRO A 359 6.42 11.22 -13.51
C PRO A 359 5.98 10.13 -14.48
N GLY A 360 5.42 10.55 -15.61
CA GLY A 360 4.98 9.65 -16.69
C GLY A 360 3.69 8.87 -16.39
N LYS A 361 3.01 9.13 -15.26
CA LYS A 361 1.67 8.59 -14.99
C LYS A 361 0.63 9.68 -15.19
N GLU A 362 -0.30 9.44 -16.10
CA GLU A 362 -1.43 10.35 -16.31
C GLU A 362 -2.25 10.50 -15.03
N ALA A 363 -2.57 11.74 -14.67
CA ALA A 363 -3.38 12.08 -13.51
C ALA A 363 -4.65 12.81 -13.96
N VAL A 364 -5.79 12.39 -13.41
CA VAL A 364 -7.10 12.99 -13.68
C VAL A 364 -7.68 13.48 -12.36
N ILE A 365 -7.91 14.78 -12.25
CA ILE A 365 -8.48 15.40 -11.06
C ILE A 365 -9.85 15.94 -11.43
N PHE A 366 -10.90 15.60 -10.68
CA PHE A 366 -12.26 15.95 -11.08
C PHE A 366 -13.17 16.25 -9.90
N TRP A 367 -14.22 17.03 -10.19
CA TRP A 367 -15.25 17.44 -9.25
C TRP A 367 -16.62 17.21 -9.86
N LYS A 368 -17.54 16.74 -9.02
CA LYS A 368 -18.97 16.77 -9.33
C LYS A 368 -19.51 18.16 -8.98
N ILE A 369 -20.18 18.77 -9.94
CA ILE A 369 -20.88 20.03 -9.77
C ILE A 369 -22.37 19.82 -9.93
N SER A 370 -23.16 20.60 -9.18
CA SER A 370 -24.63 20.55 -9.24
C SER A 370 -25.20 21.96 -9.35
N VAL A 371 -26.18 22.13 -10.24
CA VAL A 371 -26.84 23.43 -10.47
C VAL A 371 -27.82 23.73 -9.34
N ASN A 372 -27.83 24.98 -8.86
CA ASN A 372 -28.81 25.43 -7.88
C ASN A 372 -30.24 25.38 -8.48
N PRO A 373 -31.18 24.63 -7.89
CA PRO A 373 -32.55 24.54 -8.40
C PRO A 373 -33.37 25.84 -8.20
N ASP A 374 -32.95 26.74 -7.33
CA ASP A 374 -33.71 27.95 -6.94
C ASP A 374 -33.41 29.18 -7.80
N LEU A 375 -32.73 29.01 -8.93
CA LEU A 375 -32.41 30.09 -9.87
C LEU A 375 -33.68 30.61 -10.58
N ASP A 376 -33.67 31.87 -11.01
CA ASP A 376 -34.78 32.46 -11.76
C ASP A 376 -34.94 31.77 -13.13
N ALA A 377 -36.11 31.19 -13.37
CA ALA A 377 -36.41 30.41 -14.57
C ALA A 377 -36.46 31.26 -15.86
N GLY A 378 -36.48 32.59 -15.75
CA GLY A 378 -36.47 33.52 -16.87
C GLY A 378 -35.08 33.91 -17.37
N SER A 379 -34.02 33.53 -16.65
CA SER A 379 -32.66 34.02 -16.86
C SER A 379 -31.70 32.91 -17.26
N VAL A 380 -30.72 33.23 -18.13
CA VAL A 380 -29.59 32.33 -18.43
C VAL A 380 -28.38 32.81 -17.65
N TYR A 381 -27.70 31.89 -16.98
CA TYR A 381 -26.54 32.20 -16.16
C TYR A 381 -25.27 31.67 -16.80
N THR A 382 -24.18 32.41 -16.62
CA THR A 382 -22.83 31.96 -16.98
C THR A 382 -21.97 32.02 -15.74
N CYS A 383 -21.37 30.89 -15.37
CA CYS A 383 -20.59 30.70 -14.17
C CYS A 383 -19.19 30.22 -14.56
N PRO A 384 -18.19 31.11 -14.65
CA PRO A 384 -16.81 30.70 -14.86
C PRO A 384 -16.29 29.98 -13.60
N LEU A 385 -16.00 28.69 -13.72
CA LEU A 385 -15.43 27.87 -12.66
C LEU A 385 -13.90 27.98 -12.74
N SER A 386 -13.26 28.53 -11.71
CA SER A 386 -11.81 28.72 -11.70
C SER A 386 -11.09 27.50 -11.11
N ILE A 387 -10.15 26.93 -11.85
CA ILE A 387 -9.28 25.86 -11.38
C ILE A 387 -7.95 26.49 -10.96
N ASN A 388 -7.57 26.30 -9.70
CA ASN A 388 -6.33 26.81 -9.14
C ASN A 388 -5.48 25.65 -8.61
N SER A 389 -4.16 25.75 -8.77
CA SER A 389 -3.16 24.92 -8.08
C SER A 389 -1.93 25.79 -7.80
N ARG A 390 -1.01 25.29 -6.97
CA ARG A 390 0.23 26.01 -6.64
C ARG A 390 1.20 26.02 -7.82
N PHE A 391 1.34 24.89 -8.48
CA PHE A 391 2.42 24.61 -9.43
C PHE A 391 1.99 24.63 -10.90
N PHE A 392 0.68 24.65 -11.15
CA PHE A 392 0.11 24.65 -12.49
C PHE A 392 -0.50 26.00 -12.85
N GLN A 393 -0.62 26.24 -14.15
CA GLN A 393 -1.30 27.41 -14.69
C GLN A 393 -2.75 27.47 -14.18
N LYS A 394 -3.21 28.68 -13.87
CA LYS A 394 -4.63 28.91 -13.57
C LYS A 394 -5.45 28.78 -14.85
N SER A 395 -6.60 28.13 -14.77
CA SER A 395 -7.56 28.06 -15.87
C SER A 395 -9.00 28.26 -15.39
N SER A 396 -9.94 28.32 -16.32
CA SER A 396 -11.36 28.34 -16.03
C SER A 396 -12.17 27.56 -17.04
N VAL A 397 -13.25 26.95 -16.57
CA VAL A 397 -14.26 26.28 -17.39
C VAL A 397 -15.56 27.06 -17.26
N ASP A 398 -16.10 27.53 -18.39
CA ASP A 398 -17.36 28.27 -18.41
C ASP A 398 -18.55 27.31 -18.37
N LEU A 399 -19.36 27.42 -17.32
CA LEU A 399 -20.62 26.70 -17.18
C LEU A 399 -21.79 27.62 -17.53
N THR A 400 -22.62 27.22 -18.49
CA THR A 400 -23.89 27.89 -18.76
C THR A 400 -25.05 27.16 -18.09
N VAL A 401 -25.90 27.86 -17.36
CA VAL A 401 -27.16 27.30 -16.83
C VAL A 401 -28.33 27.94 -17.57
N ASP A 402 -29.08 27.12 -18.30
CA ASP A 402 -30.28 27.52 -19.02
C ASP A 402 -31.52 26.77 -18.46
N PRO A 403 -32.34 27.44 -17.64
CA PRO A 403 -33.55 26.85 -17.06
C PRO A 403 -34.56 26.33 -18.09
N ARG A 404 -34.48 26.81 -19.33
CA ARG A 404 -35.40 26.47 -20.42
C ARG A 404 -35.07 25.11 -21.03
N ILE A 405 -33.87 24.56 -20.75
CA ILE A 405 -33.50 23.20 -21.14
C ILE A 405 -34.34 22.23 -20.31
N LYS A 406 -35.45 21.80 -20.91
CA LYS A 406 -36.33 20.78 -20.37
C LYS A 406 -35.91 19.42 -20.92
N GLY A 407 -35.61 18.48 -20.04
CA GLY A 407 -35.35 17.11 -20.43
C GLY A 407 -34.93 16.25 -19.26
N SER A 408 -35.57 15.09 -19.14
CA SER A 408 -35.18 14.04 -18.22
C SER A 408 -34.44 12.97 -19.03
N MET A 409 -33.28 12.60 -18.53
CA MET A 409 -32.56 11.39 -18.86
C MET A 409 -31.87 11.01 -17.55
N GLU A 410 -31.82 9.72 -17.27
CA GLU A 410 -31.04 9.18 -16.16
C GLU A 410 -30.03 8.19 -16.74
N LEU A 411 -28.94 7.95 -16.01
CA LEU A 411 -27.95 6.97 -16.40
C LEU A 411 -28.08 5.76 -15.49
N GLY A 412 -28.51 4.64 -16.08
CA GLY A 412 -28.44 3.33 -15.46
C GLY A 412 -27.02 2.80 -15.55
N LEU A 413 -26.52 2.27 -14.43
CA LEU A 413 -25.21 1.64 -14.35
C LEU A 413 -25.41 0.14 -14.11
N SER A 414 -24.76 -0.68 -14.94
CA SER A 414 -24.69 -2.12 -14.75
C SER A 414 -23.22 -2.52 -14.65
N PRO A 415 -22.64 -2.56 -13.44
CA PRO A 415 -21.27 -3.02 -13.26
C PRO A 415 -21.18 -4.54 -13.39
N ASP A 416 -20.03 -5.05 -13.83
CA ASP A 416 -19.75 -6.48 -13.77
C ASP A 416 -19.68 -6.99 -12.33
N LYS A 417 -19.14 -6.16 -11.41
CA LYS A 417 -18.93 -6.47 -9.98
C LYS A 417 -18.89 -5.18 -9.14
N ASP A 418 -19.24 -5.28 -7.87
CA ASP A 418 -19.09 -4.24 -6.83
C ASP A 418 -17.78 -4.38 -6.03
N THR A 419 -16.99 -5.41 -6.34
CA THR A 419 -15.71 -5.72 -5.72
C THR A 419 -14.67 -6.08 -6.79
N ALA A 420 -13.40 -5.76 -6.52
CA ALA A 420 -12.29 -5.99 -7.43
C ALA A 420 -11.00 -6.34 -6.69
N GLN A 421 -10.05 -6.95 -7.39
CA GLN A 421 -8.67 -7.10 -6.91
C GLN A 421 -7.79 -5.95 -7.40
N VAL A 422 -6.72 -5.62 -6.67
CA VAL A 422 -5.68 -4.70 -7.17
C VAL A 422 -5.15 -5.24 -8.51
N ASN A 423 -5.02 -4.34 -9.49
CA ASN A 423 -4.68 -4.64 -10.90
C ASN A 423 -5.77 -5.37 -11.72
N GLU A 424 -6.95 -5.64 -11.17
CA GLU A 424 -8.09 -6.11 -11.97
C GLU A 424 -8.60 -4.99 -12.89
N THR A 425 -9.15 -5.36 -14.05
CA THR A 425 -9.88 -4.44 -14.92
C THR A 425 -11.37 -4.69 -14.73
N LEU A 426 -12.10 -3.63 -14.41
CA LEU A 426 -13.56 -3.65 -14.26
C LEU A 426 -14.23 -3.23 -15.56
N ALA A 427 -15.44 -3.75 -15.81
CA ALA A 427 -16.31 -3.28 -16.87
C ALA A 427 -17.57 -2.61 -16.29
N LEU A 428 -18.07 -1.60 -17.01
CA LEU A 428 -19.25 -0.84 -16.66
C LEU A 428 -20.05 -0.52 -17.92
N SER A 429 -21.29 -0.99 -17.96
CA SER A 429 -22.25 -0.58 -18.98
C SER A 429 -22.99 0.67 -18.51
N VAL A 430 -22.93 1.73 -19.31
CA VAL A 430 -23.66 2.99 -19.07
C VAL A 430 -24.87 3.05 -20.01
N ILE A 431 -26.06 3.06 -19.43
CA ILE A 431 -27.33 2.91 -20.16
C ILE A 431 -28.17 4.18 -20.00
N PRO A 432 -28.44 4.95 -21.08
CA PRO A 432 -29.39 6.06 -21.02
C PRO A 432 -30.81 5.57 -20.78
N GLN A 433 -31.45 6.04 -19.72
CA GLN A 433 -32.82 5.69 -19.36
C GLN A 433 -33.78 6.85 -19.64
N ASN A 434 -34.89 6.54 -20.30
CA ASN A 434 -35.98 7.47 -20.61
C ASN A 434 -35.54 8.78 -21.28
N PRO A 435 -34.70 8.77 -22.34
CA PRO A 435 -34.21 10.00 -22.94
C PRO A 435 -35.35 10.81 -23.59
N SER A 436 -35.61 12.01 -23.07
CA SER A 436 -36.64 12.90 -23.61
C SER A 436 -36.27 13.51 -24.97
N ARG A 437 -34.99 13.45 -25.37
CA ARG A 437 -34.45 14.01 -26.62
C ARG A 437 -33.67 12.94 -27.40
N LYS A 438 -33.98 12.85 -28.68
CA LYS A 438 -33.36 11.98 -29.68
C LYS A 438 -31.97 12.49 -30.15
N GLY A 439 -31.29 11.73 -31.00
CA GLY A 439 -30.00 12.09 -31.59
C GLY A 439 -28.76 11.51 -30.90
N ILE A 440 -27.59 11.90 -31.40
CA ILE A 440 -26.28 11.50 -30.87
C ILE A 440 -26.04 12.16 -29.52
N ILE A 441 -25.54 11.38 -28.56
CA ILE A 441 -25.06 11.86 -27.27
C ILE A 441 -23.68 11.30 -26.98
N LYS A 442 -22.92 12.04 -26.18
CA LYS A 442 -21.68 11.55 -25.61
C LYS A 442 -21.92 11.06 -24.18
N LEU A 443 -21.46 9.85 -23.91
CA LEU A 443 -21.36 9.27 -22.57
C LEU A 443 -19.89 9.13 -22.19
N GLY A 444 -19.57 9.29 -20.91
CA GLY A 444 -18.24 9.05 -20.41
C GLY A 444 -18.21 8.49 -19.00
N ILE A 445 -17.03 8.03 -18.59
CA ILE A 445 -16.74 7.62 -17.22
C ILE A 445 -15.49 8.36 -16.72
N VAL A 446 -15.44 8.60 -15.42
CA VAL A 446 -14.26 9.10 -14.71
C VAL A 446 -14.10 8.35 -13.37
N SER A 447 -12.87 7.95 -13.04
CA SER A 447 -12.52 7.33 -11.74
C SER A 447 -11.01 7.46 -11.52
N ASP A 448 -10.59 7.79 -10.31
CA ASP A 448 -9.19 7.96 -9.86
C ASP A 448 -8.28 8.74 -10.81
N ASN A 449 -7.70 8.07 -11.81
CA ASN A 449 -6.75 8.63 -12.78
C ASN A 449 -7.13 8.28 -14.24
N MET A 450 -8.41 8.02 -14.48
CA MET A 450 -8.93 7.66 -15.80
C MET A 450 -10.14 8.51 -16.15
N GLN A 451 -10.19 8.91 -17.42
CA GLN A 451 -11.39 9.43 -18.08
C GLN A 451 -11.52 8.79 -19.47
N ALA A 452 -12.73 8.44 -19.86
CA ALA A 452 -13.03 7.89 -21.20
C ALA A 452 -14.41 8.32 -21.67
N GLU A 453 -14.56 8.48 -22.99
CA GLU A 453 -15.79 8.94 -23.63
C GLU A 453 -16.14 8.09 -24.86
N LYS A 454 -17.44 7.93 -25.13
CA LYS A 454 -18.01 7.27 -26.31
C LYS A 454 -19.26 8.00 -26.78
N GLU A 455 -19.48 8.02 -28.09
CA GLU A 455 -20.72 8.51 -28.68
C GLU A 455 -21.69 7.36 -28.94
N ILE A 456 -22.98 7.58 -28.67
CA ILE A 456 -24.06 6.65 -28.98
C ILE A 456 -25.23 7.39 -29.65
N ASN A 457 -26.04 6.66 -30.42
CA ASN A 457 -27.17 7.23 -31.16
C ASN A 457 -28.51 6.76 -30.56
N LEU A 458 -29.24 7.68 -29.92
CA LEU A 458 -30.53 7.39 -29.28
C LEU A 458 -31.69 7.17 -30.28
N ASP A 459 -31.45 7.34 -31.58
CA ASP A 459 -32.47 7.18 -32.62
C ASP A 459 -32.69 5.72 -33.05
N SER A 460 -31.76 4.82 -32.70
CA SER A 460 -31.71 3.43 -33.17
C SER A 460 -32.83 2.54 -32.63
N GLY A 461 -33.54 2.97 -31.57
CA GLY A 461 -34.60 2.20 -30.91
C GLY A 461 -34.12 0.98 -30.13
N LYS A 462 -32.80 0.77 -30.03
CA LYS A 462 -32.17 -0.14 -29.09
C LYS A 462 -31.74 0.66 -27.86
N GLU A 463 -31.84 0.06 -26.68
CA GLU A 463 -31.18 0.57 -25.47
C GLU A 463 -29.66 0.42 -25.66
N ASP A 464 -29.08 1.26 -26.51
CA ASP A 464 -27.65 1.21 -26.84
C ASP A 464 -26.85 1.65 -25.61
N ALA A 465 -26.32 0.65 -24.90
CA ALA A 465 -25.40 0.86 -23.79
C ALA A 465 -24.01 1.23 -24.31
N ALA A 466 -23.33 2.13 -23.59
CA ALA A 466 -21.91 2.38 -23.78
C ALA A 466 -21.11 1.52 -22.79
N GLU A 467 -20.36 0.56 -23.31
CA GLU A 467 -19.48 -0.30 -22.51
C GLU A 467 -18.15 0.39 -22.25
N PHE A 468 -17.71 0.43 -20.99
CA PHE A 468 -16.39 0.94 -20.61
C PHE A 468 -15.62 -0.11 -19.82
N THR A 469 -14.30 -0.07 -19.92
CA THR A 469 -13.39 -0.87 -19.08
C THR A 469 -12.37 0.05 -18.43
N PHE A 470 -12.11 -0.13 -17.14
CA PHE A 470 -11.21 0.73 -16.38
C PHE A 470 -10.44 -0.07 -15.32
N PRO A 471 -9.21 0.34 -14.94
CA PRO A 471 -8.48 -0.32 -13.88
C PRO A 471 -9.19 -0.12 -12.54
N ALA A 472 -9.19 -1.16 -11.69
CA ALA A 472 -9.79 -1.09 -10.37
C ALA A 472 -9.08 -0.10 -9.42
N GLY A 473 -7.81 0.24 -9.66
CA GLY A 473 -7.05 1.15 -8.80
C GLY A 473 -6.40 0.46 -7.60
N ALA A 474 -6.02 1.27 -6.60
CA ALA A 474 -5.35 0.82 -5.39
C ALA A 474 -6.32 0.11 -4.42
N ALA A 475 -5.81 -0.57 -3.39
CA ALA A 475 -6.67 -1.18 -2.37
C ALA A 475 -7.46 -0.10 -1.60
N GLY A 476 -8.78 -0.25 -1.50
CA GLY A 476 -9.62 0.78 -0.88
C GLY A 476 -11.04 0.85 -1.42
N ALA A 477 -11.81 1.76 -0.84
CA ALA A 477 -13.14 2.11 -1.33
C ALA A 477 -12.99 3.15 -2.44
N HIS A 478 -13.72 2.96 -3.54
CA HIS A 478 -13.62 3.79 -4.73
C HIS A 478 -14.99 4.08 -5.30
N THR A 479 -15.05 5.12 -6.13
CA THR A 479 -16.25 5.49 -6.87
C THR A 479 -15.90 5.75 -8.33
N VAL A 480 -16.68 5.17 -9.24
CA VAL A 480 -16.67 5.54 -10.66
C VAL A 480 -17.90 6.39 -10.95
N TYR A 481 -17.71 7.50 -11.65
CA TYR A 481 -18.79 8.37 -12.11
C TYR A 481 -19.00 8.14 -13.60
N ALA A 482 -20.25 7.94 -14.01
CA ALA A 482 -20.65 8.01 -15.40
C ALA A 482 -21.36 9.35 -15.65
N TYR A 483 -21.18 9.91 -16.84
CA TYR A 483 -21.77 11.19 -17.20
C TYR A 483 -22.24 11.25 -18.65
N SER A 484 -23.13 12.20 -18.94
CA SER A 484 -23.54 12.58 -20.29
C SER A 484 -23.14 14.01 -20.64
N ASP A 485 -23.07 14.33 -21.93
CA ASP A 485 -22.95 15.70 -22.44
C ASP A 485 -24.20 16.56 -22.26
N ARG A 486 -25.26 16.00 -21.66
CA ARG A 486 -26.53 16.67 -21.38
C ARG A 486 -26.75 16.97 -19.90
N GLY A 487 -25.75 16.69 -19.06
CA GLY A 487 -25.79 17.05 -17.64
C GLY A 487 -26.36 15.96 -16.72
N ASP A 488 -26.27 14.70 -17.14
CA ASP A 488 -26.68 13.56 -16.33
C ASP A 488 -25.43 12.92 -15.73
N VAL A 489 -25.45 12.64 -14.42
CA VAL A 489 -24.33 12.02 -13.69
C VAL A 489 -24.88 10.91 -12.81
N ALA A 490 -24.28 9.73 -12.89
CA ALA A 490 -24.53 8.61 -12.00
C ALA A 490 -23.20 8.14 -11.39
N GLU A 491 -23.26 7.51 -10.22
CA GLU A 491 -22.07 7.04 -9.50
C GLU A 491 -22.27 5.60 -9.04
N GLN A 492 -21.19 4.82 -9.07
CA GLN A 492 -21.14 3.45 -8.57
C GLN A 492 -19.95 3.31 -7.63
N ALA A 493 -20.24 2.97 -6.37
CA ALA A 493 -19.20 2.62 -5.41
C ALA A 493 -18.74 1.18 -5.64
N TYR A 494 -17.45 0.92 -5.42
CA TYR A 494 -16.86 -0.42 -5.46
C TYR A 494 -15.70 -0.53 -4.47
N GLN A 495 -15.37 -1.76 -4.08
CA GLN A 495 -14.30 -2.03 -3.12
C GLN A 495 -13.18 -2.85 -3.77
N VAL A 496 -11.94 -2.37 -3.62
CA VAL A 496 -10.75 -3.04 -4.14
C VAL A 496 -9.99 -3.71 -3.00
N TYR A 497 -9.65 -4.98 -3.19
CA TYR A 497 -8.93 -5.81 -2.25
C TYR A 497 -7.55 -6.18 -2.79
N GLU A 498 -6.56 -6.29 -1.91
CA GLU A 498 -5.27 -6.89 -2.24
C GLU A 498 -5.40 -8.42 -2.28
N THR A 499 -4.87 -9.02 -3.33
CA THR A 499 -4.92 -10.47 -3.57
C THR A 499 -3.95 -11.22 -2.64
N GLY A 500 -4.43 -12.30 -2.01
CA GLY A 500 -3.61 -13.41 -1.49
C GLY A 500 -2.72 -13.15 -0.27
N ASP A 501 -3.26 -13.25 0.96
CA ASP A 501 -2.41 -13.18 2.16
C ASP A 501 -2.82 -14.07 3.34
N VAL A 502 -3.92 -14.81 3.21
CA VAL A 502 -4.25 -15.92 4.10
C VAL A 502 -4.31 -17.16 3.23
N PHE A 503 -3.43 -18.12 3.47
CA PHE A 503 -3.30 -19.31 2.63
C PHE A 503 -3.39 -20.59 3.46
N ILE A 504 -3.85 -21.67 2.82
CA ILE A 504 -3.76 -23.02 3.37
C ILE A 504 -2.34 -23.53 3.08
N ASP A 505 -1.45 -23.47 4.07
CA ASP A 505 -0.05 -23.84 3.88
C ASP A 505 0.09 -25.34 3.57
N LYS A 506 -0.47 -26.20 4.42
CA LYS A 506 -0.50 -27.66 4.24
C LYS A 506 -1.54 -28.35 5.12
N ILE A 507 -1.95 -29.54 4.69
CA ILE A 507 -2.74 -30.50 5.47
C ILE A 507 -1.83 -31.70 5.78
N ILE A 508 -1.67 -32.02 7.06
CA ILE A 508 -0.93 -33.18 7.53
C ILE A 508 -1.94 -34.16 8.13
N ALA A 509 -2.00 -35.36 7.56
CA ALA A 509 -2.83 -36.45 8.04
C ALA A 509 -2.09 -37.78 7.80
N PRO A 510 -2.33 -38.81 8.64
CA PRO A 510 -1.80 -40.14 8.39
C PRO A 510 -2.36 -40.72 7.09
N ASP A 511 -1.56 -41.50 6.36
CA ASP A 511 -2.02 -42.14 5.11
C ASP A 511 -3.02 -43.29 5.39
N PHE A 512 -2.94 -43.89 6.59
CA PHE A 512 -3.78 -45.00 7.02
C PHE A 512 -4.27 -44.79 8.46
N VAL A 513 -5.55 -45.09 8.70
CA VAL A 513 -6.19 -44.99 10.02
C VAL A 513 -6.99 -46.26 10.29
N ARG A 514 -6.88 -46.82 11.49
CA ARG A 514 -7.66 -48.00 11.85
C ARG A 514 -9.10 -47.63 12.16
N LEU A 515 -10.03 -48.47 11.74
CA LEU A 515 -11.45 -48.35 12.04
C LEU A 515 -11.67 -48.21 13.54
N ASN A 516 -12.49 -47.24 13.95
CA ASN A 516 -12.80 -46.91 15.36
C ASN A 516 -11.64 -46.37 16.21
N GLU A 517 -10.46 -46.10 15.64
CA GLU A 517 -9.40 -45.38 16.32
C GLU A 517 -9.40 -43.90 15.90
N PRO A 518 -9.28 -42.94 16.83
CA PRO A 518 -9.19 -41.53 16.48
C PRO A 518 -7.85 -41.23 15.80
N ALA A 519 -7.90 -40.45 14.72
CA ALA A 519 -6.72 -39.91 14.08
C ALA A 519 -6.86 -38.39 13.95
N ASN A 520 -5.74 -37.67 14.05
CA ASN A 520 -5.73 -36.22 13.93
C ASN A 520 -5.35 -35.78 12.53
N VAL A 521 -6.04 -34.76 12.05
CA VAL A 521 -5.71 -33.98 10.86
C VAL A 521 -5.29 -32.60 11.34
N GLU A 522 -4.09 -32.20 10.94
CA GLU A 522 -3.48 -30.93 11.28
C GLU A 522 -3.47 -30.05 10.02
N THR A 523 -4.16 -28.91 10.07
CA THR A 523 -4.11 -27.94 8.98
C THR A 523 -3.45 -26.66 9.41
N TYR A 524 -2.45 -26.23 8.64
CA TYR A 524 -1.69 -25.02 8.87
C TYR A 524 -2.22 -23.90 7.99
N ILE A 525 -2.64 -22.81 8.62
CA ILE A 525 -3.04 -21.58 7.93
C ILE A 525 -2.00 -20.52 8.23
N ARG A 526 -1.55 -19.81 7.19
CA ARG A 526 -0.55 -18.75 7.32
C ARG A 526 -1.15 -17.41 6.93
N ASN A 527 -0.95 -16.41 7.78
CA ASN A 527 -1.24 -15.01 7.50
C ASN A 527 0.06 -14.25 7.29
N ASN A 528 0.32 -13.80 6.07
CA ASN A 528 1.50 -12.99 5.73
C ASN A 528 1.24 -11.49 5.86
N LYS A 529 0.06 -11.04 6.27
CA LYS A 529 -0.20 -9.63 6.54
C LYS A 529 0.40 -9.19 7.85
N HIS A 530 0.77 -7.91 7.92
CA HIS A 530 1.19 -7.24 9.15
C HIS A 530 0.03 -6.86 10.10
N SER A 531 -1.21 -7.20 9.72
CA SER A 531 -2.40 -7.04 10.55
C SER A 531 -3.18 -8.37 10.64
N ALA A 532 -3.90 -8.53 11.74
CA ALA A 532 -4.73 -9.72 11.94
C ALA A 532 -5.85 -9.77 10.90
N GLN A 533 -6.09 -10.95 10.32
CA GLN A 533 -7.12 -11.15 9.29
C GLN A 533 -8.24 -12.04 9.84
N ASN A 534 -9.49 -11.64 9.59
CA ASN A 534 -10.64 -12.51 9.81
C ASN A 534 -10.81 -13.36 8.56
N ALA A 535 -10.71 -14.67 8.73
CA ALA A 535 -10.88 -15.62 7.64
C ALA A 535 -11.87 -16.70 8.06
N ARG A 536 -12.73 -17.10 7.12
CA ARG A 536 -13.68 -18.19 7.30
C ARG A 536 -13.20 -19.40 6.52
N PHE A 537 -13.30 -20.57 7.13
CA PHE A 537 -12.82 -21.81 6.54
C PHE A 537 -13.87 -22.89 6.66
N ALA A 538 -14.00 -23.68 5.60
CA ALA A 538 -14.85 -24.85 5.56
C ALA A 538 -13.99 -26.10 5.33
N ILE A 539 -14.12 -27.09 6.20
CA ILE A 539 -13.46 -28.39 6.06
C ILE A 539 -14.54 -29.41 5.75
N LYS A 540 -14.32 -30.20 4.69
CA LYS A 540 -15.22 -31.26 4.26
C LYS A 540 -14.55 -32.62 4.36
N LEU A 541 -15.37 -33.62 4.68
CA LEU A 541 -15.05 -35.03 4.65
C LEU A 541 -15.95 -35.73 3.65
N ASN A 542 -15.39 -36.30 2.58
CA ASN A 542 -16.13 -36.90 1.46
C ASN A 542 -17.25 -35.98 0.96
N ASP A 543 -16.91 -34.71 0.74
CA ASP A 543 -17.80 -33.64 0.29
C ASP A 543 -18.90 -33.22 1.29
N ALA A 544 -19.04 -33.89 2.43
CA ALA A 544 -19.91 -33.46 3.52
C ALA A 544 -19.18 -32.46 4.45
N LEU A 545 -19.86 -31.38 4.84
CA LEU A 545 -19.30 -30.37 5.71
C LEU A 545 -19.00 -30.95 7.11
N ALA A 546 -17.73 -30.92 7.52
CA ALA A 546 -17.26 -31.41 8.81
C ALA A 546 -17.02 -30.28 9.83
N LEU A 547 -16.50 -29.14 9.37
CA LEU A 547 -16.30 -27.93 10.18
C LEU A 547 -16.52 -26.68 9.31
N ASP A 548 -17.15 -25.66 9.88
CA ASP A 548 -17.24 -24.31 9.32
C ASP A 548 -16.97 -23.32 10.44
N GLU A 549 -15.84 -22.62 10.38
CA GLU A 549 -15.38 -21.70 11.43
C GLU A 549 -14.88 -20.39 10.83
N SER A 550 -15.26 -19.28 11.47
CA SER A 550 -14.62 -17.98 11.26
C SER A 550 -13.59 -17.73 12.35
N SER A 551 -12.39 -17.32 11.96
CA SER A 551 -11.29 -17.12 12.89
C SER A 551 -10.40 -15.96 12.52
N THR A 552 -9.92 -15.25 13.55
CA THR A 552 -8.91 -14.20 13.40
C THR A 552 -7.53 -14.82 13.48
N ILE A 553 -6.69 -14.57 12.48
CA ILE A 553 -5.30 -15.03 12.42
C ILE A 553 -4.40 -13.82 12.61
N ALA A 554 -3.55 -13.85 13.63
CA ALA A 554 -2.65 -12.75 13.94
C ALA A 554 -1.70 -12.43 12.77
N ALA A 555 -1.20 -11.20 12.74
CA ALA A 555 -0.24 -10.75 11.76
C ALA A 555 1.02 -11.63 11.75
N GLN A 556 1.58 -11.89 10.56
CA GLN A 556 2.84 -12.63 10.39
C GLN A 556 2.89 -13.94 11.18
N SER A 557 1.76 -14.66 11.23
CA SER A 557 1.61 -15.83 12.09
C SER A 557 1.05 -17.02 11.33
N SER A 558 1.28 -18.21 11.90
CA SER A 558 0.62 -19.43 11.47
C SER A 558 -0.30 -19.94 12.57
N ARG A 559 -1.45 -20.45 12.18
CA ARG A 559 -2.40 -21.07 13.08
C ARG A 559 -2.63 -22.52 12.67
N LEU A 560 -2.62 -23.40 13.67
CA LEU A 560 -2.96 -24.81 13.53
C LEU A 560 -4.46 -25.01 13.84
N ILE A 561 -5.15 -25.70 12.95
CA ILE A 561 -6.49 -26.24 13.19
C ILE A 561 -6.37 -27.76 13.27
N ASN A 562 -6.81 -28.32 14.40
CA ASN A 562 -6.80 -29.76 14.63
C ASN A 562 -8.22 -30.30 14.52
N LEU A 563 -8.37 -31.38 13.75
CA LEU A 563 -9.61 -32.12 13.62
C LEU A 563 -9.36 -33.59 13.91
N THR A 564 -10.35 -34.25 14.49
CA THR A 564 -10.34 -35.71 14.65
C THR A 564 -11.15 -36.35 13.53
N ILE A 565 -10.59 -37.37 12.89
CA ILE A 565 -11.26 -38.21 11.91
C ILE A 565 -12.38 -38.97 12.62
N PRO A 566 -13.67 -38.73 12.29
CA PRO A 566 -14.75 -39.48 12.90
C PRO A 566 -14.67 -40.93 12.45
N SER A 567 -14.83 -41.86 13.40
CA SER A 567 -14.87 -43.31 13.18
C SER A 567 -16.06 -43.66 12.27
N GLY A 568 -15.80 -43.75 10.97
CA GLY A 568 -16.79 -44.06 9.93
C GLY A 568 -16.67 -45.49 9.40
N THR A 569 -17.04 -45.70 8.14
CA THR A 569 -16.89 -46.97 7.42
C THR A 569 -15.48 -47.13 6.84
N ALA A 570 -14.98 -48.37 6.75
CA ALA A 570 -13.72 -48.65 6.05
C ALA A 570 -13.78 -48.20 4.57
N GLY A 571 -12.67 -47.67 4.06
CA GLY A 571 -12.55 -47.14 2.69
C GLY A 571 -11.61 -45.94 2.57
N LEU A 572 -11.56 -45.34 1.37
CA LEU A 572 -10.82 -44.10 1.13
C LEU A 572 -11.69 -42.90 1.51
N HIS A 573 -11.16 -42.02 2.35
CA HIS A 573 -11.82 -40.79 2.78
C HIS A 573 -11.04 -39.58 2.29
N ARG A 574 -11.75 -38.58 1.76
CA ARG A 574 -11.19 -37.34 1.23
C ARG A 574 -11.43 -36.19 2.20
N TYR A 575 -10.34 -35.59 2.67
CA TYR A 575 -10.36 -34.35 3.43
C TYR A 575 -10.05 -33.19 2.50
N SER A 576 -10.99 -32.26 2.34
CA SER A 576 -10.73 -30.99 1.67
C SER A 576 -10.90 -29.84 2.64
N MET A 577 -10.01 -28.86 2.54
CA MET A 577 -10.17 -27.59 3.24
C MET A 577 -10.26 -26.47 2.21
N HIS A 578 -11.23 -25.60 2.44
CA HIS A 578 -11.53 -24.46 1.60
C HIS A 578 -11.41 -23.18 2.43
N LEU A 579 -10.67 -22.20 1.92
CA LEU A 579 -10.75 -20.84 2.39
C LEU A 579 -12.01 -20.20 1.80
N VAL A 580 -12.94 -19.80 2.67
CA VAL A 580 -14.17 -19.09 2.29
C VAL A 580 -13.81 -17.61 2.19
N SER A 581 -13.12 -17.26 1.11
CA SER A 581 -12.85 -15.92 0.61
C SER A 581 -13.16 -15.87 -0.88
N ASP A 582 -13.17 -14.69 -1.50
CA ASP A 582 -13.48 -14.54 -2.94
C ASP A 582 -12.45 -15.24 -3.85
N SER A 583 -11.29 -15.63 -3.32
CA SER A 583 -10.34 -16.57 -3.93
C SER A 583 -10.44 -17.96 -3.28
N VAL A 584 -10.86 -18.96 -4.06
CA VAL A 584 -11.02 -20.34 -3.59
C VAL A 584 -9.68 -21.07 -3.66
N GLU A 585 -8.88 -21.00 -2.58
CA GLU A 585 -7.80 -21.95 -2.38
C GLU A 585 -8.38 -23.23 -1.75
N GLU A 586 -8.16 -24.38 -2.41
CA GLU A 586 -8.53 -25.71 -1.91
C GLU A 586 -7.28 -26.59 -1.81
N LYS A 587 -7.14 -27.27 -0.66
CA LYS A 587 -6.18 -28.37 -0.52
C LYS A 587 -6.89 -29.65 -0.11
N ILE A 588 -6.44 -30.75 -0.70
CA ILE A 588 -7.04 -32.07 -0.54
C ILE A 588 -5.98 -33.05 -0.01
N LYS A 589 -6.36 -33.85 0.98
CA LYS A 589 -5.59 -34.99 1.48
C LYS A 589 -6.51 -36.20 1.58
N GLU A 590 -6.11 -37.30 0.95
CA GLU A 590 -6.83 -38.58 1.04
C GLU A 590 -6.21 -39.45 2.15
N VAL A 591 -7.08 -40.10 2.94
CA VAL A 591 -6.74 -40.95 4.08
C VAL A 591 -7.52 -42.26 3.95
N ARG A 592 -6.86 -43.41 4.05
CA ARG A 592 -7.54 -44.70 4.01
C ARG A 592 -7.87 -45.19 5.42
N VAL A 593 -9.16 -45.35 5.71
CA VAL A 593 -9.62 -46.00 6.94
C VAL A 593 -9.73 -47.51 6.66
N TYR A 594 -8.96 -48.33 7.39
CA TYR A 594 -8.94 -49.79 7.22
C TYR A 594 -9.47 -50.50 8.46
N ASP A 595 -10.12 -51.66 8.27
CA ASP A 595 -10.54 -52.53 9.36
C ASP A 595 -9.47 -53.60 9.64
N GLU A 596 -9.54 -54.24 10.82
CA GLU A 596 -8.63 -55.34 11.15
C GLU A 596 -8.78 -56.50 10.15
N PRO A 597 -7.74 -56.84 9.37
CA PRO A 597 -7.89 -57.84 8.33
C PRO A 597 -8.01 -59.23 8.95
N GLN A 598 -9.12 -59.93 8.65
CA GLN A 598 -9.34 -61.33 9.03
C GLN A 598 -9.25 -62.19 7.77
N PRO A 599 -8.14 -62.93 7.52
CA PRO A 599 -8.06 -63.81 6.36
C PRO A 599 -9.08 -64.95 6.49
N GLU A 600 -9.86 -65.20 5.44
CA GLU A 600 -10.69 -66.40 5.34
C GLU A 600 -9.82 -67.59 4.95
N LEU A 601 -10.11 -68.75 5.55
CA LEU A 601 -9.31 -69.96 5.47
C LEU A 601 -10.23 -71.12 5.10
N ASP A 602 -9.93 -71.81 4.01
CA ASP A 602 -10.70 -72.98 3.56
C ASP A 602 -9.78 -74.16 3.23
N GLY A 603 -9.96 -75.25 3.97
CA GLY A 603 -9.13 -76.45 3.91
C GLY A 603 -9.80 -77.58 3.12
N THR A 604 -9.11 -78.09 2.10
CA THR A 604 -9.58 -79.22 1.29
C THR A 604 -8.54 -80.33 1.23
N TYR A 605 -8.94 -81.60 1.29
CA TYR A 605 -8.07 -82.76 1.18
C TYR A 605 -8.32 -83.52 -0.13
N ASP A 606 -7.26 -83.75 -0.91
CA ASP A 606 -7.29 -84.63 -2.07
C ASP A 606 -6.81 -86.03 -1.70
N SER A 607 -7.76 -86.98 -1.63
CA SER A 607 -7.46 -88.36 -1.26
C SER A 607 -6.64 -89.15 -2.28
N LYS A 608 -6.54 -88.69 -3.54
CA LYS A 608 -5.74 -89.36 -4.58
C LYS A 608 -4.27 -88.96 -4.45
N GLU A 609 -4.02 -87.66 -4.37
CA GLU A 609 -2.66 -87.10 -4.25
C GLU A 609 -2.13 -87.15 -2.81
N LYS A 610 -3.02 -87.39 -1.82
CA LYS A 610 -2.75 -87.34 -0.38
C LYS A 610 -2.23 -85.99 0.09
N VAL A 611 -2.71 -84.91 -0.52
CA VAL A 611 -2.30 -83.53 -0.23
C VAL A 611 -3.49 -82.72 0.29
N SER A 612 -3.24 -81.94 1.34
CA SER A 612 -4.18 -80.94 1.86
C SER A 612 -3.89 -79.58 1.23
N THR A 613 -4.91 -78.87 0.74
CA THR A 613 -4.80 -77.52 0.18
C THR A 613 -5.57 -76.54 1.06
N LEU A 614 -4.88 -75.51 1.56
CA LEU A 614 -5.47 -74.40 2.27
C LEU A 614 -5.57 -73.18 1.34
N LYS A 615 -6.80 -72.75 1.08
CA LYS A 615 -7.11 -71.47 0.42
C LYS A 615 -7.17 -70.37 1.45
N ILE A 616 -6.54 -69.24 1.14
CA ILE A 616 -6.43 -68.08 2.01
C ILE A 616 -6.89 -66.86 1.21
N THR A 617 -7.98 -66.24 1.65
CA THR A 617 -8.54 -65.05 1.02
C THR A 617 -8.36 -63.85 1.97
N PRO A 618 -7.52 -62.86 1.62
CA PRO A 618 -7.45 -61.62 2.38
C PRO A 618 -8.81 -60.89 2.28
N GLN A 619 -9.47 -60.65 3.40
CA GLN A 619 -10.66 -59.79 3.46
C GLN A 619 -10.27 -58.32 3.26
N LYS A 620 -11.23 -57.51 2.80
CA LYS A 620 -11.13 -56.09 2.38
C LYS A 620 -9.99 -55.31 3.06
N ASP A 621 -9.22 -54.59 2.25
CA ASP A 621 -8.05 -53.77 2.65
C ASP A 621 -6.82 -54.56 3.20
N GLY A 622 -6.91 -55.89 3.30
CA GLY A 622 -5.89 -56.91 2.99
C GLY A 622 -4.75 -57.19 3.98
N ALA A 623 -4.74 -58.42 4.49
CA ALA A 623 -3.58 -59.04 5.16
C ALA A 623 -2.43 -59.30 4.16
N LYS A 624 -1.20 -58.99 4.58
CA LYS A 624 0.06 -59.19 3.86
C LYS A 624 1.04 -60.06 4.64
N ASN A 625 2.06 -60.59 3.95
CA ASN A 625 3.14 -61.39 4.54
C ASN A 625 2.61 -62.55 5.41
N ILE A 626 1.68 -63.34 4.86
CA ILE A 626 0.98 -64.36 5.63
C ILE A 626 1.88 -65.58 5.81
N GLU A 627 2.16 -65.95 7.06
CA GLU A 627 2.90 -67.14 7.46
C GLU A 627 1.95 -68.10 8.18
N VAL A 628 1.78 -69.31 7.66
CA VAL A 628 0.91 -70.35 8.23
C VAL A 628 1.77 -71.50 8.75
N ALA A 629 1.69 -71.75 10.06
CA ALA A 629 2.31 -72.88 10.72
C ALA A 629 1.24 -73.90 11.11
N ILE A 630 1.29 -75.11 10.54
CA ILE A 630 0.30 -76.18 10.75
C ILE A 630 0.96 -77.56 10.60
N GLY A 631 0.65 -78.49 11.50
CA GLY A 631 1.16 -79.87 11.43
C GLY A 631 2.70 -80.00 11.43
N GLY A 632 3.42 -79.03 12.01
CA GLY A 632 4.88 -79.00 12.04
C GLY A 632 5.55 -78.37 10.81
N GLU A 633 4.79 -78.00 9.78
CA GLU A 633 5.28 -77.24 8.62
C GLU A 633 4.91 -75.76 8.72
N THR A 634 5.81 -74.88 8.29
CA THR A 634 5.54 -73.44 8.15
C THR A 634 5.69 -73.02 6.70
N LYS A 635 4.67 -72.37 6.14
CA LYS A 635 4.68 -71.85 4.76
C LYS A 635 4.35 -70.37 4.72
N ARG A 636 4.98 -69.65 3.80
CA ARG A 636 4.81 -68.20 3.62
C ARG A 636 4.12 -67.88 2.30
N ILE A 637 3.30 -66.84 2.33
CA ILE A 637 2.65 -66.23 1.17
C ILE A 637 2.97 -64.74 1.18
N ASP A 638 3.82 -64.33 0.24
CA ASP A 638 4.10 -62.93 -0.04
C ASP A 638 2.96 -62.37 -0.90
N SER A 639 1.92 -61.82 -0.29
CA SER A 639 0.81 -61.25 -1.05
C SER A 639 1.12 -59.81 -1.49
N ALA A 640 1.26 -59.62 -2.80
CA ALA A 640 1.46 -58.30 -3.43
C ALA A 640 0.15 -57.62 -3.90
N GLY A 641 -1.04 -58.16 -3.62
CA GLY A 641 -2.31 -57.61 -4.09
C GLY A 641 -3.45 -57.79 -3.08
N LEU A 642 -4.16 -56.68 -2.79
CA LEU A 642 -5.33 -56.65 -1.92
C LEU A 642 -6.48 -57.40 -2.62
N ASN A 643 -6.96 -58.50 -2.02
CA ASN A 643 -8.11 -59.32 -2.44
C ASN A 643 -7.86 -60.51 -3.39
N GLU A 644 -6.62 -61.00 -3.58
CA GLU A 644 -6.40 -62.26 -4.32
C GLU A 644 -6.38 -63.48 -3.38
N THR A 645 -7.23 -64.48 -3.64
CA THR A 645 -7.16 -65.79 -2.97
C THR A 645 -5.90 -66.53 -3.39
N LYS A 646 -5.07 -66.94 -2.43
CA LYS A 646 -3.90 -67.80 -2.65
C LYS A 646 -4.13 -69.18 -2.06
N SER A 647 -3.45 -70.19 -2.60
CA SER A 647 -3.54 -71.55 -2.10
C SER A 647 -2.14 -72.05 -1.73
N ILE A 648 -2.02 -72.69 -0.57
CA ILE A 648 -0.82 -73.41 -0.15
C ILE A 648 -1.18 -74.85 0.18
N THR A 649 -0.30 -75.77 -0.16
CA THR A 649 -0.50 -77.20 0.06
C THR A 649 0.30 -77.69 1.26
N PHE A 650 -0.15 -78.77 1.92
CA PHE A 650 0.51 -79.42 3.05
C PHE A 650 0.40 -80.94 2.90
N ASN A 651 1.41 -81.67 3.37
CA ASN A 651 1.39 -83.14 3.38
C ASN A 651 0.70 -83.67 4.65
N LEU A 652 -0.54 -83.24 4.87
CA LEU A 652 -1.34 -83.62 6.04
C LEU A 652 -2.53 -84.50 5.61
N PRO A 653 -2.81 -85.61 6.31
CA PRO A 653 -4.02 -86.40 6.13
C PRO A 653 -5.31 -85.60 6.36
N GLU A 654 -6.44 -86.12 5.89
CA GLU A 654 -7.77 -85.63 6.26
C GLU A 654 -7.91 -85.52 7.79
N GLY A 655 -8.43 -84.39 8.28
CA GLY A 655 -8.56 -84.14 9.70
C GLY A 655 -8.52 -82.66 10.07
N ALA A 656 -8.66 -82.39 11.37
CA ALA A 656 -8.59 -81.07 11.95
C ALA A 656 -7.23 -80.83 12.58
N TYR A 657 -6.60 -79.70 12.26
CA TYR A 657 -5.27 -79.33 12.76
C TYR A 657 -5.27 -77.90 13.26
N ASP A 658 -4.61 -77.66 14.40
CA ASP A 658 -4.41 -76.31 14.88
C ASP A 658 -3.34 -75.61 14.03
N ALA A 659 -3.72 -74.45 13.51
CA ALA A 659 -2.87 -73.60 12.70
C ALA A 659 -2.61 -72.27 13.41
N LYS A 660 -1.36 -71.82 13.38
CA LYS A 660 -0.96 -70.47 13.83
C LYS A 660 -0.61 -69.64 12.61
N ILE A 661 -1.30 -68.52 12.43
CA ILE A 661 -1.19 -67.70 11.22
C ILE A 661 -0.73 -66.32 11.63
N LYS A 662 0.43 -65.91 11.14
CA LYS A 662 0.97 -64.56 11.32
C LYS A 662 0.80 -63.77 10.03
N TYR A 663 0.49 -62.49 10.14
CA TYR A 663 0.34 -61.61 8.98
C TYR A 663 0.51 -60.15 9.41
N SER A 664 0.70 -59.26 8.45
CA SER A 664 0.72 -57.82 8.66
C SER A 664 -0.43 -57.12 7.93
N ASP A 665 -0.91 -55.98 8.40
CA ASP A 665 -1.87 -55.15 7.64
C ASP A 665 -1.16 -54.20 6.65
N VAL A 666 -1.93 -53.37 5.96
CA VAL A 666 -1.43 -52.36 5.00
C VAL A 666 -0.63 -51.22 5.65
N ALA A 667 -0.80 -50.99 6.96
CA ALA A 667 -0.06 -50.00 7.74
C ALA A 667 1.19 -50.60 8.43
N GLY A 668 1.43 -51.92 8.28
CA GLY A 668 2.56 -52.63 8.86
C GLY A 668 2.33 -53.17 10.27
N GLY A 669 1.09 -53.12 10.80
CA GLY A 669 0.72 -53.76 12.06
C GLY A 669 0.82 -55.29 11.94
N ASN A 670 1.31 -55.98 12.97
CA ASN A 670 1.53 -57.43 12.95
C ASN A 670 0.51 -58.15 13.83
N TYR A 671 -0.08 -59.22 13.29
CA TYR A 671 -1.14 -60.00 13.92
C TYR A 671 -0.79 -61.47 13.98
N THR A 672 -1.42 -62.18 14.90
CA THR A 672 -1.31 -63.63 15.01
C THR A 672 -2.64 -64.21 15.44
N ILE A 673 -3.22 -65.07 14.61
CA ILE A 673 -4.44 -65.81 14.94
C ILE A 673 -4.12 -67.29 15.08
N SER A 674 -4.84 -67.97 15.97
CA SER A 674 -4.83 -69.43 16.07
C SER A 674 -6.21 -69.94 15.69
N ARG A 675 -6.29 -70.85 14.72
CA ARG A 675 -7.55 -71.45 14.26
C ARG A 675 -7.35 -72.92 13.96
N THR A 676 -8.35 -73.73 14.27
CA THR A 676 -8.39 -75.13 13.83
C THR A 676 -8.86 -75.16 12.37
N ILE A 677 -8.05 -75.71 11.48
CA ILE A 677 -8.34 -75.86 10.06
C ILE A 677 -8.74 -77.31 9.82
N GLU A 678 -9.93 -77.50 9.26
CA GLU A 678 -10.46 -78.81 8.92
C GLU A 678 -10.22 -79.08 7.43
N PHE A 679 -9.36 -80.05 7.11
CA PHE A 679 -9.16 -80.49 5.73
C PHE A 679 -10.16 -81.59 5.43
N LYS A 680 -11.24 -81.26 4.71
CA LYS A 680 -12.30 -82.21 4.35
C LYS A 680 -12.02 -82.85 3.00
N LYS A 681 -12.32 -84.14 2.87
CA LYS A 681 -12.26 -84.83 1.57
C LYS A 681 -13.15 -84.14 0.55
N LYS A 682 -12.60 -83.83 -0.62
CA LYS A 682 -13.33 -83.23 -1.74
C LYS A 682 -14.55 -84.10 -2.11
N GLY A 683 -15.76 -83.56 -1.95
CA GLY A 683 -17.00 -84.30 -2.18
C GLY A 683 -17.19 -84.67 -3.66
N ILE A 684 -17.78 -85.84 -3.92
CA ILE A 684 -18.01 -86.36 -5.29
C ILE A 684 -18.88 -85.39 -6.13
N MET A 685 -19.78 -84.63 -5.49
CA MET A 685 -20.61 -83.61 -6.17
C MET A 685 -19.80 -82.43 -6.73
N ASP A 686 -18.74 -81.96 -6.08
CA ASP A 686 -17.90 -80.85 -6.59
C ASP A 686 -17.04 -81.28 -7.80
N SER A 687 -16.67 -82.56 -7.84
CA SER A 687 -16.01 -83.14 -9.02
C SER A 687 -16.95 -83.28 -10.22
N MET A 688 -18.25 -83.54 -9.99
CA MET A 688 -19.27 -83.58 -11.04
C MET A 688 -19.64 -82.19 -11.56
N VAL A 689 -19.72 -81.17 -10.70
CA VAL A 689 -19.97 -79.77 -11.13
C VAL A 689 -18.78 -79.23 -11.95
N GLY A 690 -17.54 -79.55 -11.55
CA GLY A 690 -16.34 -79.22 -12.34
C GLY A 690 -16.32 -79.93 -13.71
N PHE A 691 -16.74 -81.19 -13.78
CA PHE A 691 -16.82 -81.95 -15.04
C PHE A 691 -17.96 -81.44 -15.94
N LEU A 692 -19.12 -81.09 -15.38
CA LEU A 692 -20.24 -80.48 -16.11
C LEU A 692 -19.90 -79.09 -16.65
N ASN A 693 -19.17 -78.27 -15.90
CA ASN A 693 -18.68 -76.97 -16.38
C ASN A 693 -17.61 -77.09 -17.48
N LEU A 694 -16.79 -78.15 -17.47
CA LEU A 694 -15.85 -78.47 -18.54
C LEU A 694 -16.56 -78.90 -19.83
N ILE A 695 -17.62 -79.71 -19.72
CA ILE A 695 -18.47 -80.08 -20.86
C ILE A 695 -19.23 -78.86 -21.40
N TYR A 696 -19.77 -78.02 -20.52
CA TYR A 696 -20.46 -76.79 -20.91
C TYR A 696 -19.52 -75.80 -21.61
N SER A 697 -18.29 -75.64 -21.12
CA SER A 697 -17.24 -74.83 -21.78
C SER A 697 -16.83 -75.38 -23.14
N TRP A 698 -16.83 -76.71 -23.34
CA TRP A 698 -16.46 -77.33 -24.61
C TRP A 698 -17.59 -77.23 -25.65
N LEU A 699 -18.85 -77.36 -25.22
CA LEU A 699 -20.03 -77.21 -26.09
C LEU A 699 -20.34 -75.76 -26.47
N VAL A 700 -20.08 -74.80 -25.58
CA VAL A 700 -20.32 -73.36 -25.82
C VAL A 700 -19.10 -72.66 -26.44
N GLY A 701 -17.91 -73.26 -26.36
CA GLY A 701 -16.67 -72.74 -26.97
C GLY A 701 -16.43 -73.13 -28.43
N GLY A 702 -17.29 -73.94 -29.05
CA GLY A 702 -17.19 -74.39 -30.45
C GLY A 702 -17.76 -73.43 -31.51
N PHE A 703 -18.29 -72.28 -31.12
CA PHE A 703 -18.66 -71.17 -32.01
C PHE A 703 -18.26 -69.84 -31.36
N ARG A 704 -16.99 -69.47 -31.51
CA ARG A 704 -16.54 -68.08 -31.61
C ARG A 704 -15.12 -68.02 -32.15
#